data_AF-A0A437C4J4-F1
#
_entry.id   AF-A0A437C4J4-F1
#
_cell.length_a   1.000
_cell.length_b   1.000
_cell.length_c   1.000
_cell.angle_alpha   90.00
_cell.angle_beta   90.00
_cell.angle_gamma   90.00
#
_symmetry.space_group_name_H-M   'P 1'
#
loop_
_entity.id
_entity.type
_entity.pdbx_description
1 polymer ?
#
loop_
_entity_poly.entity_id
_entity_poly.type
_entity_poly.pdbx_seq_one_letter_code
_entity_poly.pdbx_strand_id
1 'polypeptide(L)'
;MQKTLWAQARPDEKGIMTYVSSFYHAFSGAQKAETAANRICKVLAVNQENEQLMEDYEKLASDLLEWIRRTIPWLENRLPENTMQAMQQKLEDFRDYRRLHKPPKVQEKCQLEINFNTLQTKLRLSNRPAFMPSEGKMVSDINNAWGGLEGAEKGYEEWLLNEIRRLERLDHLAEKFRQKAAIHEAWTEGKEEMLQRRDYETASLSEIKALLKKHEAFESDLAAHQDRVEQIAAIAQELNELDYYDSPSVNARCQRICDQWDALGALSQKRSEALQRTEKLLETIDQLYLEFAKRAAPFNNWMEGAMEDLQDSFIVHTIEEIQGLSSAHEQFKATLPEADKERQAILGIHNEIAKIVQTYHVNMAGSNPYTGINPQEVNAKWDKVRQLVPLRDQSLIEEHARQQNNERLRRQFANQANVIGPWIQTKMEEIGRISIEMHGTLEDQLTHLRQYEKSIINYKPKIDQLEGDHQLIQEALIFDNKHTNYTMEHIRVGWEQLLTTIARTINEIENQILTRDAKGISQEQLNEFRASFNHFDRDHSGTLGAEEFKACLISLGFDIANDAQKRTGIMDAEDFKTCLISMGYNLGENEFSRIMSVVDPNRMGVVTFQAFIDFMSRETADTDTADQVMASFKILAGDKNYILADELRRELPPDQAEYCIARMAPYSGPDAVPGALDYMSFSTALYGESDL
;
A
#
# COMPACT_ATOMS: atom_id res chain seq x y z
N MET A 1 204.28 -13.41 -14.38
CA MET A 1 204.73 -12.63 -13.20
C MET A 1 203.91 -13.10 -11.99
N GLN A 2 204.14 -14.28 -11.42
CA GLN A 2 205.13 -14.62 -10.39
C GLN A 2 205.13 -13.73 -9.14
N LYS A 3 204.35 -14.12 -8.13
CA LYS A 3 204.81 -14.47 -6.76
C LYS A 3 203.66 -15.10 -5.95
N THR A 4 203.74 -16.43 -5.82
CA THR A 4 203.65 -17.25 -4.57
C THR A 4 202.94 -16.63 -3.34
N LEU A 5 202.11 -17.32 -2.52
CA LEU A 5 202.28 -18.66 -1.94
C LEU A 5 201.10 -18.94 -0.94
N TRP A 6 200.73 -20.22 -0.76
CA TRP A 6 199.93 -20.88 0.33
C TRP A 6 198.40 -21.08 0.21
N ALA A 7 198.05 -22.36 0.36
CA ALA A 7 196.71 -22.94 0.45
C ALA A 7 195.99 -22.58 1.76
N GLN A 8 194.71 -22.22 1.69
CA GLN A 8 193.81 -22.13 2.83
C GLN A 8 192.98 -23.41 2.97
N ALA A 9 193.00 -24.02 4.16
CA ALA A 9 192.29 -25.26 4.52
C ALA A 9 190.76 -25.08 4.75
N ARG A 10 190.17 -23.96 4.31
CA ARG A 10 188.71 -23.75 4.21
C ARG A 10 188.42 -22.85 3.00
N PRO A 11 187.77 -23.36 1.93
CA PRO A 11 187.39 -22.53 0.79
C PRO A 11 186.27 -21.54 1.15
N ASP A 12 186.29 -20.36 0.53
CA ASP A 12 185.32 -19.28 0.74
C ASP A 12 183.90 -19.70 0.27
N GLU A 13 183.04 -20.00 1.24
CA GLU A 13 181.67 -20.47 1.06
C GLU A 13 180.80 -19.48 0.26
N LYS A 14 181.06 -18.16 0.37
CA LYS A 14 180.36 -17.14 -0.42
C LYS A 14 180.77 -17.16 -1.88
N GLY A 15 182.05 -17.39 -2.17
CA GLY A 15 182.55 -17.53 -3.53
C GLY A 15 181.97 -18.76 -4.25
N ILE A 16 181.91 -19.91 -3.56
CA ILE A 16 181.31 -21.15 -4.08
C ILE A 16 179.79 -21.01 -4.26
N MET A 17 179.06 -20.46 -3.28
CA MET A 17 177.61 -20.21 -3.38
C MET A 17 177.25 -19.28 -4.52
N THR A 18 178.06 -18.23 -4.76
CA THR A 18 177.82 -17.28 -5.84
C THR A 18 178.05 -17.95 -7.21
N TYR A 19 179.07 -18.80 -7.33
CA TYR A 19 179.36 -19.53 -8.57
C TYR A 19 178.32 -20.64 -8.85
N VAL A 20 177.91 -21.40 -7.84
CA VAL A 20 176.86 -22.43 -7.95
C VAL A 20 175.48 -21.79 -8.20
N SER A 21 175.18 -20.65 -7.60
CA SER A 21 173.97 -19.84 -7.88
C SER A 21 173.95 -19.31 -9.31
N SER A 22 175.11 -18.89 -9.84
CA SER A 22 175.27 -18.45 -11.23
C SER A 22 174.97 -19.58 -12.23
N PHE A 23 175.45 -20.81 -11.95
CA PHE A 23 175.13 -21.99 -12.76
C PHE A 23 173.67 -22.44 -12.61
N TYR A 24 173.08 -22.38 -11.42
CA TYR A 24 171.65 -22.66 -11.21
C TYR A 24 170.77 -21.65 -11.97
N HIS A 25 171.15 -20.37 -12.01
CA HIS A 25 170.44 -19.36 -12.79
C HIS A 25 170.59 -19.54 -14.31
N ALA A 26 171.73 -20.03 -14.80
CA ALA A 26 171.95 -20.34 -16.22
C ALA A 26 171.23 -21.62 -16.67
N PHE A 27 171.21 -22.68 -15.85
CA PHE A 27 170.57 -23.96 -16.18
C PHE A 27 169.08 -24.05 -15.82
N SER A 28 168.56 -23.26 -14.86
CA SER A 28 167.12 -23.26 -14.52
C SER A 28 166.26 -22.44 -15.49
N GLY A 29 166.82 -21.90 -16.59
CA GLY A 29 166.08 -21.07 -17.55
C GLY A 29 164.86 -21.77 -18.14
N ALA A 30 164.97 -23.07 -18.46
CA ALA A 30 163.86 -23.88 -18.97
C ALA A 30 162.75 -24.10 -17.92
N GLN A 31 163.13 -24.39 -16.66
CA GLN A 31 162.18 -24.61 -15.57
C GLN A 31 161.48 -23.31 -15.13
N LYS A 32 162.16 -22.17 -15.21
CA LYS A 32 161.58 -20.83 -15.00
C LYS A 32 160.60 -20.45 -16.10
N ALA A 33 160.88 -20.78 -17.37
CA ALA A 33 159.97 -20.54 -18.49
C ALA A 33 158.68 -21.38 -18.37
N GLU A 34 158.79 -22.65 -18.01
CA GLU A 34 157.64 -23.54 -17.79
C GLU A 34 156.79 -23.07 -16.59
N THR A 35 157.43 -22.62 -15.50
CA THR A 35 156.73 -22.08 -14.33
C THR A 35 156.05 -20.74 -14.63
N ALA A 36 156.65 -19.90 -15.48
CA ALA A 36 156.05 -18.67 -15.98
C ALA A 36 154.86 -18.95 -16.91
N ALA A 37 154.97 -19.92 -17.82
CA ALA A 37 153.88 -20.36 -18.68
C ALA A 37 152.70 -20.90 -17.87
N ASN A 38 152.95 -21.76 -16.87
CA ASN A 38 151.91 -22.27 -15.97
C ASN A 38 151.23 -21.16 -15.14
N ARG A 39 151.98 -20.12 -14.74
CA ARG A 39 151.40 -18.93 -14.09
C ARG A 39 150.50 -18.14 -15.05
N ILE A 40 150.93 -17.93 -16.29
CA ILE A 40 150.14 -17.24 -17.33
C ILE A 40 148.87 -18.04 -17.65
N CYS A 41 148.98 -19.35 -17.87
CA CYS A 41 147.83 -20.23 -18.13
C CYS A 41 146.82 -20.20 -16.97
N LYS A 42 147.29 -20.20 -15.72
CA LYS A 42 146.41 -20.10 -14.55
C LYS A 42 145.67 -18.75 -14.47
N VAL A 43 146.35 -17.65 -14.81
CA VAL A 43 145.76 -16.30 -14.83
C VAL A 43 144.78 -16.14 -16.00
N LEU A 44 145.09 -16.74 -17.17
CA LEU A 44 144.22 -16.74 -18.34
C LEU A 44 142.97 -17.60 -18.11
N ALA A 45 143.10 -18.79 -17.50
CA ALA A 45 141.94 -19.63 -17.15
C ALA A 45 140.96 -18.91 -16.22
N VAL A 46 141.47 -18.24 -15.19
CA VAL A 46 140.64 -17.40 -14.30
C VAL A 46 140.03 -16.21 -15.05
N ASN A 47 140.74 -15.63 -16.03
CA ASN A 47 140.17 -14.55 -16.84
C ASN A 47 139.04 -15.05 -17.76
N GLN A 48 139.25 -16.18 -18.43
CA GLN A 48 138.28 -16.79 -19.33
C GLN A 48 137.01 -17.20 -18.58
N GLU A 49 137.14 -17.74 -17.35
CA GLU A 49 135.98 -18.02 -16.49
C GLU A 49 135.24 -16.73 -16.09
N ASN A 50 135.93 -15.64 -15.84
CA ASN A 50 135.30 -14.36 -15.49
C ASN A 50 134.61 -13.73 -16.71
N GLU A 51 135.22 -13.81 -17.90
CA GLU A 51 134.62 -13.37 -19.16
C GLU A 51 133.36 -14.18 -19.50
N GLN A 52 133.40 -15.50 -19.33
CA GLN A 52 132.23 -16.35 -19.48
C GLN A 52 131.10 -15.95 -18.50
N LEU A 53 131.42 -15.73 -17.23
CA LEU A 53 130.43 -15.28 -16.24
C LEU A 53 129.87 -13.87 -16.53
N MET A 54 130.67 -12.98 -17.14
CA MET A 54 130.22 -11.66 -17.59
C MET A 54 129.25 -11.78 -18.78
N GLU A 55 129.58 -12.60 -19.79
CA GLU A 55 128.72 -12.87 -20.94
C GLU A 55 127.41 -13.55 -20.52
N ASP A 56 127.49 -14.53 -19.63
CA ASP A 56 126.33 -15.23 -19.08
C ASP A 56 125.40 -14.27 -18.33
N TYR A 57 125.95 -13.33 -17.53
CA TYR A 57 125.18 -12.27 -16.88
C TYR A 57 124.51 -11.36 -17.91
N GLU A 58 125.24 -10.87 -18.92
CA GLU A 58 124.67 -9.93 -19.90
C GLU A 58 123.59 -10.57 -20.77
N LYS A 59 123.77 -11.83 -21.15
CA LYS A 59 122.77 -12.59 -21.91
C LYS A 59 121.51 -12.80 -21.10
N LEU A 60 121.63 -13.32 -19.87
CA LEU A 60 120.49 -13.50 -18.97
C LEU A 60 119.77 -12.18 -18.66
N ALA A 61 120.51 -11.08 -18.45
CA ALA A 61 119.94 -9.76 -18.22
C ALA A 61 119.15 -9.25 -19.44
N SER A 62 119.67 -9.48 -20.65
CA SER A 62 119.01 -9.04 -21.89
C SER A 62 117.72 -9.81 -22.13
N ASP A 63 117.78 -11.14 -22.00
CA ASP A 63 116.63 -12.04 -22.19
C ASP A 63 115.52 -11.73 -21.17
N LEU A 64 115.89 -11.50 -19.91
CA LEU A 64 114.94 -11.16 -18.84
C LEU A 64 114.30 -9.78 -19.06
N LEU A 65 115.08 -8.76 -19.39
CA LEU A 65 114.57 -7.41 -19.64
C LEU A 65 113.72 -7.32 -20.92
N GLU A 66 114.06 -8.07 -21.97
CA GLU A 66 113.22 -8.19 -23.16
C GLU A 66 111.88 -8.86 -22.83
N TRP A 67 111.90 -9.96 -22.07
CA TRP A 67 110.70 -10.64 -21.64
C TRP A 67 109.79 -9.72 -20.81
N ILE A 68 110.34 -8.98 -19.83
CA ILE A 68 109.58 -8.00 -19.03
C ILE A 68 108.93 -6.94 -19.94
N ARG A 69 109.71 -6.36 -20.87
CA ARG A 69 109.20 -5.33 -21.80
C ARG A 69 108.09 -5.82 -22.72
N ARG A 70 108.11 -7.11 -23.09
CA ARG A 70 107.05 -7.72 -23.91
C ARG A 70 105.82 -8.12 -23.10
N THR A 71 106.00 -8.43 -21.82
CA THR A 71 104.93 -8.93 -20.93
C THR A 71 104.09 -7.79 -20.34
N ILE A 72 104.71 -6.65 -20.00
CA ILE A 72 104.00 -5.50 -19.41
C ILE A 72 102.80 -5.04 -20.27
N PRO A 73 102.92 -4.82 -21.60
CA PRO A 73 101.78 -4.40 -22.43
C PRO A 73 100.63 -5.41 -22.46
N TRP A 74 100.91 -6.70 -22.32
CA TRP A 74 99.87 -7.73 -22.23
C TRP A 74 99.11 -7.65 -20.91
N LEU A 75 99.79 -7.39 -19.79
CA LEU A 75 99.18 -7.17 -18.48
C LEU A 75 98.46 -5.82 -18.37
N GLU A 76 98.90 -4.81 -19.12
CA GLU A 76 98.23 -3.50 -19.17
C GLU A 76 97.01 -3.48 -20.10
N ASN A 77 96.82 -4.52 -20.92
CA ASN A 77 95.68 -4.63 -21.82
C ASN A 77 94.38 -4.96 -21.05
N ARG A 78 93.61 -3.92 -20.70
CA ARG A 78 92.36 -4.00 -19.93
C ARG A 78 91.10 -3.93 -20.82
N LEU A 79 91.09 -4.68 -21.92
CA LEU A 79 89.91 -4.73 -22.79
C LEU A 79 88.83 -5.65 -22.19
N PRO A 80 87.65 -5.12 -21.84
CA PRO A 80 86.54 -5.94 -21.36
C PRO A 80 85.99 -6.81 -22.49
N GLU A 81 85.54 -8.00 -22.13
CA GLU A 81 84.87 -8.96 -23.02
C GLU A 81 83.43 -9.08 -22.55
N ASN A 82 82.52 -9.33 -23.49
CA ASN A 82 81.09 -9.29 -23.19
C ASN A 82 80.55 -10.59 -22.56
N THR A 83 81.34 -11.67 -22.51
CA THR A 83 80.89 -12.98 -21.99
C THR A 83 81.74 -13.46 -20.82
N MET A 84 81.07 -14.05 -19.83
CA MET A 84 81.72 -14.68 -18.68
C MET A 84 82.73 -15.75 -19.13
N GLN A 85 82.42 -16.52 -20.18
CA GLN A 85 83.31 -17.55 -20.71
C GLN A 85 84.61 -16.97 -21.28
N ALA A 86 84.55 -15.85 -22.00
CA ALA A 86 85.76 -15.20 -22.53
C ALA A 86 86.64 -14.64 -21.39
N MET A 87 86.03 -14.10 -20.33
CA MET A 87 86.78 -13.65 -19.16
C MET A 87 87.37 -14.80 -18.32
N GLN A 88 86.68 -15.93 -18.22
CA GLN A 88 87.23 -17.14 -17.61
C GLN A 88 88.45 -17.66 -18.38
N GLN A 89 88.42 -17.59 -19.72
CA GLN A 89 89.58 -17.95 -20.52
C GLN A 89 90.78 -17.01 -20.23
N LYS A 90 90.57 -15.69 -20.17
CA LYS A 90 91.63 -14.73 -19.80
C LYS A 90 92.19 -14.99 -18.38
N LEU A 91 91.34 -15.43 -17.45
CA LEU A 91 91.78 -15.82 -16.12
C LEU A 91 92.65 -17.09 -16.15
N GLU A 92 92.29 -18.06 -16.99
CA GLU A 92 93.08 -19.28 -17.15
C GLU A 92 94.42 -19.00 -17.83
N ASP A 93 94.44 -18.15 -18.87
CA ASP A 93 95.67 -17.68 -19.50
C ASP A 93 96.58 -16.96 -18.47
N PHE A 94 96.00 -16.18 -17.55
CA PHE A 94 96.74 -15.53 -16.45
C PHE A 94 97.24 -16.53 -15.40
N ARG A 95 96.48 -17.59 -15.10
CA ARG A 95 96.92 -18.69 -14.22
C ARG A 95 98.08 -19.47 -14.84
N ASP A 96 98.01 -19.77 -16.13
CA ASP A 96 99.08 -20.44 -16.86
C ASP A 96 100.34 -19.57 -16.90
N TYR A 97 100.20 -18.27 -17.13
CA TYR A 97 101.28 -17.31 -16.96
C TYR A 97 101.94 -17.40 -15.58
N ARG A 98 101.15 -17.38 -14.50
CA ARG A 98 101.67 -17.44 -13.12
C ARG A 98 102.25 -18.81 -12.72
N ARG A 99 101.74 -19.91 -13.30
CA ARG A 99 102.14 -21.28 -12.94
C ARG A 99 103.31 -21.80 -13.75
N LEU A 100 103.36 -21.49 -15.05
CA LEU A 100 104.31 -22.09 -15.99
C LEU A 100 105.36 -21.08 -16.46
N HIS A 101 104.95 -19.86 -16.80
CA HIS A 101 105.83 -18.90 -17.46
C HIS A 101 106.61 -18.00 -16.49
N LYS A 102 106.01 -17.54 -15.39
CA LYS A 102 106.65 -16.67 -14.39
C LYS A 102 107.70 -17.37 -13.50
N PRO A 103 107.46 -18.57 -12.95
CA PRO A 103 108.41 -19.21 -12.03
C PRO A 103 109.84 -19.40 -12.57
N PRO A 104 110.08 -19.85 -13.83
CA PRO A 104 111.44 -19.93 -14.35
C PRO A 104 112.09 -18.56 -14.46
N LYS A 105 111.34 -17.49 -14.73
CA LYS A 105 111.86 -16.11 -14.80
C LYS A 105 112.23 -15.53 -13.44
N VAL A 106 111.52 -15.93 -12.37
CA VAL A 106 111.94 -15.65 -10.99
C VAL A 106 113.26 -16.33 -10.67
N GLN A 107 113.43 -17.59 -11.10
CA GLN A 107 114.68 -18.32 -10.93
C GLN A 107 115.83 -17.70 -11.74
N GLU A 108 115.59 -17.28 -12.98
CA GLU A 108 116.56 -16.55 -13.81
C GLU A 108 116.98 -15.22 -13.16
N LYS A 109 116.04 -14.45 -12.58
CA LYS A 109 116.34 -13.24 -11.81
C LYS A 109 117.27 -13.54 -10.63
N CYS A 110 116.94 -14.56 -9.84
CA CYS A 110 117.76 -14.98 -8.70
C CYS A 110 119.14 -15.45 -9.14
N GLN A 111 119.22 -16.26 -10.22
CA GLN A 111 120.48 -16.72 -10.79
C GLN A 111 121.34 -15.58 -11.30
N LEU A 112 120.74 -14.55 -11.89
CA LEU A 112 121.41 -13.33 -12.35
C LEU A 112 122.03 -12.57 -11.17
N GLU A 113 121.31 -12.42 -10.06
CA GLU A 113 121.84 -11.80 -8.83
C GLU A 113 122.97 -12.65 -8.20
N ILE A 114 122.85 -13.98 -8.21
CA ILE A 114 123.90 -14.90 -7.77
C ILE A 114 125.15 -14.75 -8.64
N ASN A 115 124.98 -14.79 -9.97
CA ASN A 115 126.08 -14.65 -10.94
C ASN A 115 126.82 -13.32 -10.74
N PHE A 116 126.06 -12.23 -10.54
CA PHE A 116 126.64 -10.92 -10.24
C PHE A 116 127.44 -10.92 -8.93
N ASN A 117 126.88 -11.44 -7.84
CA ASN A 117 127.53 -11.49 -6.54
C ASN A 117 128.79 -12.39 -6.53
N THR A 118 128.73 -13.54 -7.21
CA THR A 118 129.86 -14.45 -7.39
C THR A 118 130.96 -13.78 -8.22
N LEU A 119 130.61 -13.13 -9.32
CA LEU A 119 131.56 -12.43 -10.18
C LEU A 119 132.23 -11.26 -9.45
N GLN A 120 131.46 -10.44 -8.72
CA GLN A 120 132.01 -9.36 -7.90
C GLN A 120 132.98 -9.88 -6.84
N THR A 121 132.64 -10.99 -6.18
CA THR A 121 133.51 -11.62 -5.18
C THR A 121 134.78 -12.19 -5.80
N LYS A 122 134.68 -12.88 -6.95
CA LYS A 122 135.83 -13.43 -7.70
C LYS A 122 136.79 -12.32 -8.15
N LEU A 123 136.27 -11.19 -8.65
CA LEU A 123 137.07 -10.05 -9.08
C LEU A 123 137.76 -9.34 -7.91
N ARG A 124 137.06 -9.18 -6.79
CA ARG A 124 137.62 -8.61 -5.55
C ARG A 124 138.76 -9.45 -4.99
N LEU A 125 138.59 -10.77 -4.87
CA LEU A 125 139.63 -11.68 -4.37
C LEU A 125 140.87 -11.71 -5.27
N SER A 126 140.71 -11.40 -6.56
CA SER A 126 141.78 -11.38 -7.56
C SER A 126 142.45 -10.00 -7.72
N ASN A 127 142.09 -9.00 -6.89
CA ASN A 127 142.51 -7.59 -7.02
C ASN A 127 142.27 -6.99 -8.42
N ARG A 128 141.16 -7.38 -9.07
CA ARG A 128 140.73 -6.86 -10.38
C ARG A 128 139.62 -5.81 -10.23
N PRO A 129 139.44 -4.91 -11.21
CA PRO A 129 138.33 -3.97 -11.21
C PRO A 129 136.97 -4.67 -11.12
N ALA A 130 136.01 -4.04 -10.45
CA ALA A 130 134.65 -4.54 -10.35
C ALA A 130 133.98 -4.58 -11.74
N PHE A 131 133.18 -5.61 -11.99
CA PHE A 131 132.38 -5.69 -13.20
C PHE A 131 131.26 -4.66 -13.14
N MET A 132 131.14 -3.83 -14.17
CA MET A 132 130.00 -2.94 -14.37
C MET A 132 129.28 -3.39 -15.65
N PRO A 133 128.03 -3.89 -15.54
CA PRO A 133 127.25 -4.25 -16.72
C PRO A 133 127.00 -3.07 -17.65
N SER A 134 126.65 -3.36 -18.91
CA SER A 134 126.17 -2.37 -19.87
C SER A 134 125.01 -1.50 -19.33
N GLU A 135 124.93 -0.25 -19.78
CA GLU A 135 123.92 0.72 -19.33
C GLU A 135 122.48 0.16 -19.44
N GLY A 136 121.69 0.31 -18.37
CA GLY A 136 120.33 -0.23 -18.28
C GLY A 136 120.23 -1.73 -17.96
N LYS A 137 121.36 -2.43 -17.78
CA LYS A 137 121.41 -3.84 -17.33
C LYS A 137 121.95 -3.99 -15.90
N MET A 138 121.91 -2.91 -15.10
CA MET A 138 122.30 -3.01 -13.70
C MET A 138 121.27 -3.80 -12.91
N VAL A 139 121.71 -4.48 -11.84
CA VAL A 139 120.83 -5.25 -10.94
C VAL A 139 119.73 -4.35 -10.34
N SER A 140 120.00 -3.06 -10.13
CA SER A 140 118.99 -2.06 -9.70
C SER A 140 117.90 -1.84 -10.75
N ASP A 141 118.28 -1.72 -12.03
CA ASP A 141 117.36 -1.45 -13.12
C ASP A 141 116.47 -2.68 -13.41
N ILE A 142 117.05 -3.87 -13.31
CA ILE A 142 116.32 -5.14 -13.40
C ILE A 142 115.33 -5.26 -12.24
N ASN A 143 115.72 -4.87 -11.03
CA ASN A 143 114.80 -4.85 -9.88
C ASN A 143 113.68 -3.82 -10.04
N ASN A 144 113.95 -2.64 -10.60
CA ASN A 144 112.93 -1.64 -10.91
C ASN A 144 111.98 -2.11 -12.01
N ALA A 145 112.49 -2.69 -13.09
CA ALA A 145 111.68 -3.26 -14.18
C ALA A 145 110.81 -4.43 -13.69
N TRP A 146 111.37 -5.27 -12.81
CA TRP A 146 110.64 -6.35 -12.14
C TRP A 146 109.55 -5.81 -11.21
N GLY A 147 109.81 -4.74 -10.46
CA GLY A 147 108.79 -4.06 -9.64
C GLY A 147 107.65 -3.45 -10.49
N GLY A 148 107.98 -2.90 -11.67
CA GLY A 148 106.97 -2.45 -12.64
C GLY A 148 106.10 -3.59 -13.17
N LEU A 149 106.70 -4.75 -13.46
CA LEU A 149 105.97 -5.96 -13.84
C LEU A 149 105.03 -6.43 -12.71
N GLU A 150 105.52 -6.50 -11.47
CA GLU A 150 104.69 -6.88 -10.30
C GLU A 150 103.53 -5.90 -10.06
N GLY A 151 103.74 -4.60 -10.30
CA GLY A 151 102.68 -3.59 -10.25
C GLY A 151 101.61 -3.80 -11.34
N ALA A 152 102.04 -4.07 -12.57
CA ALA A 152 101.13 -4.37 -13.69
C ALA A 152 100.33 -5.65 -13.44
N GLU A 153 100.97 -6.71 -12.92
CA GLU A 153 100.30 -7.97 -12.55
C GLU A 153 99.23 -7.76 -11.48
N LYS A 154 99.53 -7.00 -10.42
CA LYS A 154 98.56 -6.71 -9.37
C LYS A 154 97.35 -5.94 -9.93
N GLY A 155 97.59 -4.93 -10.75
CA GLY A 155 96.52 -4.16 -11.38
C GLY A 155 95.67 -4.98 -12.35
N TYR A 156 96.28 -5.92 -13.09
CA TYR A 156 95.58 -6.82 -14.00
C TYR A 156 94.74 -7.86 -13.25
N GLU A 157 95.26 -8.43 -12.16
CA GLU A 157 94.52 -9.38 -11.30
C GLU A 157 93.30 -8.70 -10.65
N GLU A 158 93.47 -7.49 -10.09
CA GLU A 158 92.36 -6.72 -9.51
C GLU A 158 91.30 -6.38 -10.56
N TRP A 159 91.71 -5.96 -11.76
CA TRP A 159 90.81 -5.67 -12.87
C TRP A 159 90.04 -6.91 -13.33
N LEU A 160 90.73 -8.04 -13.60
CA LEU A 160 90.11 -9.30 -14.02
C LEU A 160 89.06 -9.78 -13.01
N LEU A 161 89.39 -9.77 -11.72
CA LEU A 161 88.48 -10.23 -10.67
C LEU A 161 87.24 -9.33 -10.54
N ASN A 162 87.42 -8.00 -10.64
CA ASN A 162 86.29 -7.07 -10.60
C ASN A 162 85.38 -7.22 -11.82
N GLU A 163 85.97 -7.43 -13.01
CA GLU A 163 85.22 -7.62 -14.24
C GLU A 163 84.46 -8.96 -14.27
N ILE A 164 85.06 -10.04 -13.78
CA ILE A 164 84.37 -11.33 -13.62
C ILE A 164 83.18 -11.20 -12.66
N ARG A 165 83.34 -10.52 -11.52
CA ARG A 165 82.25 -10.27 -10.57
C ARG A 165 81.14 -9.41 -11.18
N ARG A 166 81.51 -8.40 -12.00
CA ARG A 166 80.56 -7.56 -12.73
C ARG A 166 79.73 -8.40 -13.71
N LEU A 167 80.39 -9.22 -14.53
CA LEU A 167 79.72 -10.08 -15.50
C LEU A 167 78.84 -11.15 -14.83
N GLU A 168 79.31 -11.76 -13.73
CA GLU A 168 78.50 -12.73 -12.97
C GLU A 168 77.23 -12.09 -12.40
N ARG A 169 77.32 -10.85 -11.87
CA ARG A 169 76.16 -10.08 -11.43
C ARG A 169 75.23 -9.74 -12.61
N LEU A 170 75.78 -9.31 -13.74
CA LEU A 170 75.01 -9.00 -14.95
C LEU A 170 74.23 -10.22 -15.46
N ASP A 171 74.87 -11.39 -15.58
CA ASP A 171 74.20 -12.63 -16.02
C ASP A 171 73.08 -13.04 -15.06
N HIS A 172 73.34 -12.94 -13.75
CA HIS A 172 72.33 -13.24 -12.73
C HIS A 172 71.12 -12.29 -12.81
N LEU A 173 71.37 -10.98 -12.92
CA LEU A 173 70.32 -9.97 -13.04
C LEU A 173 69.54 -10.12 -14.35
N ALA A 174 70.21 -10.41 -15.47
CA ALA A 174 69.58 -10.60 -16.77
C ALA A 174 68.68 -11.84 -16.78
N GLU A 175 69.11 -12.95 -16.17
CA GLU A 175 68.28 -14.14 -15.99
C GLU A 175 67.07 -13.84 -15.09
N LYS A 176 67.29 -13.17 -13.95
CA LYS A 176 66.22 -12.78 -13.03
C LYS A 176 65.19 -11.85 -13.69
N PHE A 177 65.65 -10.90 -14.51
CA PHE A 177 64.79 -10.05 -15.33
C PHE A 177 63.96 -10.88 -16.31
N ARG A 178 64.60 -11.77 -17.09
CA ARG A 178 63.91 -12.61 -18.08
C ARG A 178 62.82 -13.47 -17.44
N GLN A 179 63.09 -14.08 -16.29
CA GLN A 179 62.13 -14.90 -15.56
C GLN A 179 60.97 -14.06 -15.00
N LYS A 180 61.26 -12.97 -14.29
CA LYS A 180 60.21 -12.11 -13.70
C LYS A 180 59.33 -11.47 -14.78
N ALA A 181 59.91 -10.99 -15.87
CA ALA A 181 59.19 -10.44 -17.00
C ALA A 181 58.28 -11.48 -17.66
N ALA A 182 58.77 -12.69 -17.92
CA ALA A 182 57.95 -13.74 -18.54
C ALA A 182 56.75 -14.17 -17.66
N ILE A 183 56.95 -14.28 -16.34
CA ILE A 183 55.87 -14.60 -15.40
C ILE A 183 54.84 -13.46 -15.35
N HIS A 184 55.28 -12.20 -15.43
CA HIS A 184 54.36 -11.06 -15.47
C HIS A 184 53.55 -11.04 -16.77
N GLU A 185 54.21 -11.18 -17.92
CA GLU A 185 53.56 -11.21 -19.24
C GLU A 185 52.52 -12.34 -19.34
N ALA A 186 52.84 -13.53 -18.86
CA ALA A 186 51.91 -14.65 -18.81
C ALA A 186 50.68 -14.38 -17.91
N TRP A 187 50.85 -13.59 -16.85
CA TRP A 187 49.73 -13.19 -15.99
C TRP A 187 48.88 -12.08 -16.64
N THR A 188 49.48 -11.18 -17.43
CA THR A 188 48.74 -10.12 -18.13
C THR A 188 47.93 -10.62 -19.33
N GLU A 189 48.26 -11.80 -19.86
CA GLU A 189 47.58 -12.38 -21.02
C GLU A 189 46.07 -12.53 -20.81
N GLY A 190 45.27 -11.97 -21.73
CA GLY A 190 43.80 -12.01 -21.69
C GLY A 190 43.12 -11.08 -20.68
N LYS A 191 43.86 -10.43 -19.77
CA LYS A 191 43.28 -9.50 -18.77
C LYS A 191 42.70 -8.24 -19.41
N GLU A 192 43.35 -7.69 -20.44
CA GLU A 192 42.83 -6.53 -21.17
C GLU A 192 41.49 -6.83 -21.85
N GLU A 193 41.38 -7.99 -22.50
CA GLU A 193 40.13 -8.41 -23.14
C GLU A 193 39.01 -8.58 -22.11
N MET A 194 39.31 -9.16 -20.94
CA MET A 194 38.35 -9.28 -19.84
C MET A 194 37.84 -7.91 -19.38
N LEU A 195 38.74 -6.94 -19.20
CA LEU A 195 38.39 -5.59 -18.74
C LEU A 195 37.54 -4.82 -19.75
N GLN A 196 37.74 -5.05 -21.04
CA GLN A 196 37.01 -4.36 -22.11
C GLN A 196 35.60 -4.93 -22.37
N ARG A 197 35.26 -6.12 -21.85
CA ARG A 197 33.93 -6.71 -22.00
C ARG A 197 32.86 -5.78 -21.42
N ARG A 198 31.72 -5.66 -22.10
CA ARG A 198 30.58 -4.84 -21.67
C ARG A 198 29.40 -5.67 -21.18
N ASP A 199 29.71 -6.74 -20.45
CA ASP A 199 28.75 -7.66 -19.83
C ASP A 199 27.79 -6.98 -18.84
N TYR A 200 28.20 -5.85 -18.28
CA TYR A 200 27.37 -5.05 -17.37
C TYR A 200 26.19 -4.35 -18.03
N GLU A 201 26.20 -4.10 -19.35
CA GLU A 201 25.12 -3.36 -20.03
C GLU A 201 23.80 -4.17 -20.10
N THR A 202 23.88 -5.50 -20.04
CA THR A 202 22.72 -6.42 -20.09
C THR A 202 22.47 -7.16 -18.78
N ALA A 203 23.22 -6.84 -17.73
CA ALA A 203 23.14 -7.52 -16.45
C ALA A 203 21.94 -7.05 -15.61
N SER A 204 21.33 -7.98 -14.88
CA SER A 204 20.37 -7.69 -13.82
C SER A 204 21.06 -7.15 -12.57
N LEU A 205 20.29 -6.60 -11.62
CA LEU A 205 20.83 -6.02 -10.37
C LEU A 205 21.62 -7.04 -9.52
N SER A 206 21.24 -8.32 -9.53
CA SER A 206 22.00 -9.37 -8.83
C SER A 206 23.29 -9.73 -9.57
N GLU A 207 23.24 -9.79 -10.89
CA GLU A 207 24.40 -10.08 -11.75
C GLU A 207 25.44 -8.95 -11.69
N ILE A 208 25.04 -7.68 -11.72
CA ILE A 208 25.97 -6.55 -11.62
C ILE A 208 26.68 -6.53 -10.27
N LYS A 209 25.97 -6.85 -9.17
CA LYS A 209 26.56 -6.96 -7.83
C LYS A 209 27.57 -8.11 -7.76
N ALA A 210 27.27 -9.23 -8.41
CA ALA A 210 28.21 -10.34 -8.53
C ALA A 210 29.45 -9.96 -9.37
N LEU A 211 29.26 -9.20 -10.47
CA LEU A 211 30.35 -8.69 -11.30
C LEU A 211 31.25 -7.70 -10.55
N LEU A 212 30.67 -6.78 -9.77
CA LEU A 212 31.42 -5.86 -8.90
C LEU A 212 32.30 -6.61 -7.91
N LYS A 213 31.77 -7.63 -7.24
CA LYS A 213 32.55 -8.44 -6.30
C LYS A 213 33.69 -9.22 -6.98
N LYS A 214 33.46 -9.71 -8.20
CA LYS A 214 34.54 -10.31 -9.02
C LYS A 214 35.59 -9.28 -9.43
N HIS A 215 35.18 -8.06 -9.75
CA HIS A 215 36.07 -6.96 -10.11
C HIS A 215 36.91 -6.49 -8.90
N GLU A 216 36.33 -6.43 -7.71
CA GLU A 216 37.06 -6.13 -6.47
C GLU A 216 38.15 -7.17 -6.17
N ALA A 217 37.86 -8.46 -6.38
CA ALA A 217 38.85 -9.52 -6.28
C ALA A 217 39.98 -9.36 -7.32
N PHE A 218 39.64 -8.93 -8.54
CA PHE A 218 40.63 -8.62 -9.57
C PHE A 218 41.49 -7.40 -9.19
N GLU A 219 40.92 -6.34 -8.64
CA GLU A 219 41.68 -5.16 -8.19
C GLU A 219 42.61 -5.49 -7.03
N SER A 220 42.22 -6.40 -6.14
CA SER A 220 43.11 -6.91 -5.09
C SER A 220 44.28 -7.73 -5.67
N ASP A 221 44.03 -8.59 -6.66
CA ASP A 221 45.09 -9.33 -7.39
C ASP A 221 46.01 -8.38 -8.15
N LEU A 222 45.45 -7.35 -8.79
CA LEU A 222 46.19 -6.28 -9.47
C LEU A 222 47.10 -5.56 -8.48
N ALA A 223 46.61 -5.13 -7.32
CA ALA A 223 47.43 -4.47 -6.31
C ALA A 223 48.61 -5.34 -5.82
N ALA A 224 48.41 -6.65 -5.67
CA ALA A 224 49.47 -7.58 -5.27
C ALA A 224 50.60 -7.72 -6.31
N HIS A 225 50.32 -7.43 -7.58
CA HIS A 225 51.29 -7.50 -8.67
C HIS A 225 52.10 -6.20 -8.87
N GLN A 226 51.76 -5.11 -8.18
CA GLN A 226 52.46 -3.82 -8.24
C GLN A 226 53.95 -3.96 -7.90
N ASP A 227 54.27 -4.58 -6.76
CA ASP A 227 55.65 -4.82 -6.31
C ASP A 227 56.47 -5.62 -7.35
N ARG A 228 55.83 -6.52 -8.10
CA ARG A 228 56.51 -7.28 -9.14
C ARG A 228 56.96 -6.40 -10.30
N VAL A 229 56.12 -5.45 -10.73
CA VAL A 229 56.45 -4.51 -11.81
C VAL A 229 57.57 -3.57 -11.36
N GLU A 230 57.50 -3.06 -10.13
CA GLU A 230 58.54 -2.21 -9.54
C GLU A 230 59.90 -2.93 -9.48
N GLN A 231 59.90 -4.22 -9.08
CA GLN A 231 61.12 -5.03 -9.09
C GLN A 231 61.67 -5.27 -10.50
N ILE A 232 60.82 -5.47 -11.51
CA ILE A 232 61.25 -5.63 -12.91
C ILE A 232 61.94 -4.35 -13.39
N ALA A 233 61.34 -3.19 -13.11
CA ALA A 233 61.92 -1.89 -13.45
C ALA A 233 63.24 -1.62 -12.71
N ALA A 234 63.31 -1.92 -11.42
CA ALA A 234 64.53 -1.78 -10.62
C ALA A 234 65.68 -2.65 -11.15
N ILE A 235 65.41 -3.91 -11.53
CA ILE A 235 66.42 -4.81 -12.12
C ILE A 235 66.87 -4.28 -13.49
N ALA A 236 65.95 -3.78 -14.33
CA ALA A 236 66.30 -3.20 -15.62
C ALA A 236 67.20 -1.95 -15.45
N GLN A 237 66.92 -1.12 -14.45
CA GLN A 237 67.77 0.03 -14.11
C GLN A 237 69.16 -0.42 -13.64
N GLU A 238 69.26 -1.41 -12.75
CA GLU A 238 70.53 -1.96 -12.27
C GLU A 238 71.37 -2.56 -13.41
N LEU A 239 70.72 -3.22 -14.38
CA LEU A 239 71.39 -3.71 -15.60
C LEU A 239 71.95 -2.57 -16.46
N ASN A 240 71.26 -1.43 -16.54
CA ASN A 240 71.76 -0.25 -17.25
C ASN A 240 72.94 0.40 -16.52
N GLU A 241 72.89 0.53 -15.20
CA GLU A 241 73.97 1.10 -14.39
C GLU A 241 75.27 0.28 -14.48
N LEU A 242 75.15 -1.02 -14.80
CA LEU A 242 76.26 -1.93 -15.00
C LEU A 242 76.67 -2.06 -16.48
N ASP A 243 76.19 -1.22 -17.39
CA ASP A 243 76.50 -1.23 -18.84
C ASP A 243 76.31 -2.63 -19.48
N TYR A 244 75.14 -3.23 -19.29
CA TYR A 244 74.79 -4.51 -19.91
C TYR A 244 74.71 -4.40 -21.44
N TYR A 245 75.26 -5.39 -22.16
CA TYR A 245 75.38 -5.34 -23.62
C TYR A 245 74.02 -5.28 -24.36
N ASP A 246 72.97 -5.87 -23.79
CA ASP A 246 71.61 -5.91 -24.35
C ASP A 246 70.61 -5.04 -23.53
N SER A 247 71.13 -4.01 -22.86
CA SER A 247 70.31 -2.98 -22.19
C SER A 247 69.19 -2.41 -23.08
N PRO A 248 69.38 -2.13 -24.38
CA PRO A 248 68.31 -1.62 -25.23
C PRO A 248 67.09 -2.54 -25.31
N SER A 249 67.28 -3.85 -25.43
CA SER A 249 66.19 -4.83 -25.50
C SER A 249 65.49 -5.00 -24.15
N VAL A 250 66.27 -5.01 -23.05
CA VAL A 250 65.75 -5.03 -21.67
C VAL A 250 64.88 -3.81 -21.41
N ASN A 251 65.35 -2.61 -21.77
CA ASN A 251 64.60 -1.36 -21.60
C ASN A 251 63.34 -1.33 -22.45
N ALA A 252 63.43 -1.74 -23.72
CA ALA A 252 62.25 -1.81 -24.58
C ALA A 252 61.20 -2.79 -24.03
N ARG A 253 61.61 -3.92 -23.44
CA ARG A 253 60.69 -4.88 -22.81
C ARG A 253 60.11 -4.33 -21.51
N CYS A 254 60.94 -3.72 -20.66
CA CYS A 254 60.49 -3.11 -19.42
C CYS A 254 59.47 -1.99 -19.68
N GLN A 255 59.73 -1.14 -20.68
CA GLN A 255 58.81 -0.07 -21.07
C GLN A 255 57.46 -0.63 -21.51
N ARG A 256 57.43 -1.68 -22.34
CA ARG A 256 56.17 -2.33 -22.74
C ARG A 256 55.39 -2.87 -21.54
N ILE A 257 56.08 -3.47 -20.57
CA ILE A 257 55.45 -3.97 -19.34
C ILE A 257 54.86 -2.81 -18.53
N CYS A 258 55.59 -1.70 -18.36
CA CYS A 258 55.08 -0.53 -17.66
C CYS A 258 53.89 0.12 -18.39
N ASP A 259 53.99 0.30 -19.71
CA ASP A 259 52.91 0.85 -20.53
C ASP A 259 51.65 -0.01 -20.46
N GLN A 260 51.82 -1.34 -20.51
CA GLN A 260 50.72 -2.29 -20.37
C GLN A 260 50.12 -2.25 -18.96
N TRP A 261 50.94 -2.12 -17.92
CA TRP A 261 50.50 -1.99 -16.54
C TRP A 261 49.65 -0.73 -16.32
N ASP A 262 50.11 0.41 -16.82
CA ASP A 262 49.39 1.68 -16.76
C ASP A 262 48.06 1.59 -17.52
N ALA A 263 48.06 0.94 -18.70
CA ALA A 263 46.85 0.70 -19.48
C ALA A 263 45.85 -0.21 -18.73
N LEU A 264 46.33 -1.30 -18.11
CA LEU A 264 45.50 -2.19 -17.29
C LEU A 264 44.89 -1.46 -16.09
N GLY A 265 45.67 -0.62 -15.41
CA GLY A 265 45.17 0.23 -14.32
C GLY A 265 44.05 1.17 -14.78
N ALA A 266 44.27 1.87 -15.90
CA ALA A 266 43.26 2.77 -16.48
C ALA A 266 41.99 2.03 -16.94
N LEU A 267 42.14 0.87 -17.57
CA LEU A 267 41.01 0.02 -17.98
C LEU A 267 40.24 -0.53 -16.77
N SER A 268 40.95 -0.95 -15.72
CA SER A 268 40.34 -1.43 -14.48
C SER A 268 39.51 -0.34 -13.81
N GLN A 269 40.07 0.87 -13.67
CA GLN A 269 39.34 2.00 -13.11
C GLN A 269 38.10 2.35 -13.95
N LYS A 270 38.26 2.45 -15.27
CA LYS A 270 37.14 2.74 -16.19
C LYS A 270 36.03 1.68 -16.09
N ARG A 271 36.39 0.41 -15.97
CA ARG A 271 35.43 -0.69 -15.76
C ARG A 271 34.75 -0.57 -14.40
N SER A 272 35.50 -0.29 -13.33
CA SER A 272 34.97 -0.08 -11.98
C SER A 272 33.92 1.04 -11.94
N GLU A 273 34.24 2.19 -12.53
CA GLU A 273 33.32 3.34 -12.66
C GLU A 273 32.05 2.98 -13.46
N ALA A 274 32.19 2.22 -14.55
CA ALA A 274 31.05 1.77 -15.36
C ALA A 274 30.16 0.77 -14.61
N LEU A 275 30.76 -0.18 -13.88
CA LEU A 275 30.05 -1.15 -13.06
C LEU A 275 29.27 -0.46 -11.93
N GLN A 276 29.92 0.42 -11.17
CA GLN A 276 29.30 1.19 -10.09
C GLN A 276 28.18 2.11 -10.59
N ARG A 277 28.39 2.77 -11.74
CA ARG A 277 27.35 3.60 -12.36
C ARG A 277 26.13 2.76 -12.74
N THR A 278 26.35 1.58 -13.32
CA THR A 278 25.27 0.69 -13.75
C THR A 278 24.52 0.11 -12.55
N GLU A 279 25.24 -0.32 -11.51
CA GLU A 279 24.63 -0.74 -10.25
C GLU A 279 23.74 0.36 -9.67
N LYS A 280 24.26 1.58 -9.51
CA LYS A 280 23.51 2.70 -8.95
C LYS A 280 22.24 3.02 -9.76
N LEU A 281 22.31 2.94 -11.09
CA LEU A 281 21.15 3.12 -11.96
C LEU A 281 20.10 2.03 -11.70
N LEU A 282 20.53 0.77 -11.67
CA LEU A 282 19.63 -0.36 -11.42
C LEU A 282 19.03 -0.33 -10.00
N GLU A 283 19.79 0.05 -8.98
CA GLU A 283 19.27 0.25 -7.61
C GLU A 283 18.24 1.38 -7.54
N THR A 284 18.49 2.48 -8.24
CA THR A 284 17.53 3.61 -8.29
C THR A 284 16.23 3.16 -8.95
N ILE A 285 16.31 2.42 -10.06
CA ILE A 285 15.13 1.87 -10.75
C ILE A 285 14.38 0.88 -9.86
N ASP A 286 15.08 -0.03 -9.19
CA ASP A 286 14.50 -1.02 -8.28
C ASP A 286 13.76 -0.35 -7.11
N GLN A 287 14.36 0.68 -6.51
CA GLN A 287 13.75 1.46 -5.44
C GLN A 287 12.49 2.20 -5.91
N LEU A 288 12.51 2.79 -7.11
CA LEU A 288 11.34 3.44 -7.70
C LEU A 288 10.23 2.43 -8.02
N TYR A 289 10.56 1.23 -8.50
CA TYR A 289 9.57 0.16 -8.71
C TYR A 289 8.91 -0.28 -7.41
N LEU A 290 9.70 -0.41 -6.33
CA LEU A 290 9.18 -0.73 -5.00
C LEU A 290 8.28 0.39 -4.45
N GLU A 291 8.69 1.66 -4.62
CA GLU A 291 7.88 2.81 -4.21
C GLU A 291 6.55 2.86 -4.96
N PHE A 292 6.58 2.66 -6.28
CA PHE A 292 5.37 2.54 -7.09
C PHE A 292 4.45 1.45 -6.55
N ALA A 293 4.97 0.24 -6.30
CA ALA A 293 4.17 -0.88 -5.81
C ALA A 293 3.53 -0.58 -4.45
N LYS A 294 4.30 0.04 -3.54
CA LYS A 294 3.85 0.41 -2.19
C LYS A 294 2.72 1.44 -2.22
N ARG A 295 2.73 2.38 -3.16
CA ARG A 295 1.69 3.43 -3.30
C ARG A 295 0.51 2.98 -4.13
N ALA A 296 0.77 2.25 -5.21
CA ALA A 296 -0.26 1.78 -6.14
C ALA A 296 -1.21 0.77 -5.48
N ALA A 297 -0.74 -0.11 -4.59
CA ALA A 297 -1.60 -1.11 -3.96
C ALA A 297 -2.70 -0.51 -3.06
N PRO A 298 -2.41 0.35 -2.07
CA PRO A 298 -3.45 1.02 -1.28
C PRO A 298 -4.34 1.92 -2.13
N PHE A 299 -3.77 2.63 -3.11
CA PHE A 299 -4.54 3.49 -4.01
C PHE A 299 -5.52 2.68 -4.87
N ASN A 300 -5.10 1.50 -5.35
CA ASN A 300 -5.96 0.58 -6.08
C ASN A 300 -7.13 0.10 -5.22
N ASN A 301 -6.87 -0.29 -3.97
CA ASN A 301 -7.92 -0.73 -3.06
C ASN A 301 -8.90 0.41 -2.74
N TRP A 302 -8.39 1.63 -2.56
CA TRP A 302 -9.24 2.81 -2.40
C TRP A 302 -10.13 3.05 -3.62
N MET A 303 -9.61 2.92 -4.84
CA MET A 303 -10.42 3.05 -6.06
C MET A 303 -11.49 1.96 -6.16
N GLU A 304 -11.17 0.72 -5.77
CA GLU A 304 -12.14 -0.38 -5.74
C GLU A 304 -13.27 -0.11 -4.74
N GLY A 305 -12.94 0.26 -3.50
CA GLY A 305 -13.94 0.63 -2.50
C GLY A 305 -14.78 1.84 -2.92
N ALA A 306 -14.14 2.86 -3.50
CA ALA A 306 -14.87 4.03 -4.03
C ALA A 306 -15.85 3.64 -5.16
N MET A 307 -15.48 2.71 -6.05
CA MET A 307 -16.40 2.22 -7.08
C MET A 307 -17.58 1.47 -6.47
N GLU A 308 -17.34 0.63 -5.45
CA GLU A 308 -18.40 -0.07 -4.72
C GLU A 308 -19.36 0.90 -4.03
N ASP A 309 -18.84 1.87 -3.27
CA ASP A 309 -19.63 2.87 -2.55
C ASP A 309 -20.47 3.75 -3.49
N LEU A 310 -19.92 4.13 -4.65
CA LEU A 310 -20.64 4.93 -5.64
C LEU A 310 -21.77 4.14 -6.32
N GLN A 311 -21.62 2.83 -6.44
CA GLN A 311 -22.61 1.92 -7.04
C GLN A 311 -23.59 1.33 -6.02
N ASP A 312 -23.40 1.60 -4.72
CA ASP A 312 -24.21 1.03 -3.66
C ASP A 312 -25.69 1.43 -3.76
N SER A 313 -26.59 0.47 -3.59
CA SER A 313 -28.03 0.70 -3.67
C SER A 313 -28.55 1.17 -2.31
N PHE A 314 -29.21 2.32 -2.26
CA PHE A 314 -29.75 2.88 -1.03
C PHE A 314 -31.28 2.98 -1.07
N ILE A 315 -31.89 2.89 0.12
CA ILE A 315 -33.33 3.10 0.34
C ILE A 315 -33.46 4.13 1.46
N VAL A 316 -34.27 5.15 1.24
CA VAL A 316 -34.51 6.24 2.19
C VAL A 316 -36.01 6.51 2.30
N HIS A 317 -36.45 6.92 3.49
CA HIS A 317 -37.86 7.18 3.79
C HIS A 317 -38.09 8.60 4.32
N THR A 318 -37.01 9.34 4.56
CA THR A 318 -37.03 10.70 5.08
C THR A 318 -36.06 11.63 4.35
N ILE A 319 -36.34 12.93 4.43
CA ILE A 319 -35.45 13.98 3.89
C ILE A 319 -34.10 14.01 4.63
N GLU A 320 -34.10 13.75 5.94
CA GLU A 320 -32.88 13.80 6.76
C GLU A 320 -31.89 12.70 6.36
N GLU A 321 -32.38 11.49 6.07
CA GLU A 321 -31.54 10.38 5.59
C GLU A 321 -30.86 10.70 4.25
N ILE A 322 -31.62 11.21 3.27
CA ILE A 322 -31.05 11.56 1.95
C ILE A 322 -30.11 12.77 2.03
N GLN A 323 -30.36 13.72 2.95
CA GLN A 323 -29.42 14.81 3.23
C GLN A 323 -28.13 14.30 3.86
N GLY A 324 -28.20 13.29 4.74
CA GLY A 324 -27.03 12.59 5.28
C GLY A 324 -26.20 11.94 4.19
N LEU A 325 -26.83 11.18 3.29
CA LEU A 325 -26.15 10.56 2.14
C LEU A 325 -25.54 11.59 1.18
N SER A 326 -26.26 12.68 0.91
CA SER A 326 -25.76 13.77 0.08
C SER A 326 -24.54 14.44 0.70
N SER A 327 -24.58 14.67 2.02
CA SER A 327 -23.44 15.26 2.76
C SER A 327 -22.23 14.33 2.77
N ALA A 328 -22.43 13.02 2.95
CA ALA A 328 -21.37 12.03 2.86
C ALA A 328 -20.75 12.00 1.45
N HIS A 329 -21.58 12.09 0.40
CA HIS A 329 -21.10 12.15 -0.97
C HIS A 329 -20.30 13.44 -1.27
N GLU A 330 -20.72 14.59 -0.75
CA GLU A 330 -19.94 15.83 -0.83
C GLU A 330 -18.59 15.73 -0.11
N GLN A 331 -18.55 15.11 1.07
CA GLN A 331 -17.28 14.83 1.76
C GLN A 331 -16.37 13.91 0.96
N PHE A 332 -16.93 12.86 0.33
CA PHE A 332 -16.17 12.01 -0.59
C PHE A 332 -15.62 12.81 -1.78
N LYS A 333 -16.43 13.64 -2.42
CA LYS A 333 -15.98 14.51 -3.54
C LYS A 333 -14.85 15.45 -3.13
N ALA A 334 -14.84 15.92 -1.88
CA ALA A 334 -13.75 16.75 -1.35
C ALA A 334 -12.41 16.02 -1.26
N THR A 335 -12.39 14.69 -1.22
CA THR A 335 -11.15 13.87 -1.23
C THR A 335 -10.58 13.63 -2.63
N LEU A 336 -11.40 13.78 -3.68
CA LEU A 336 -10.98 13.50 -5.07
C LEU A 336 -9.78 14.32 -5.55
N PRO A 337 -9.62 15.62 -5.23
CA PRO A 337 -8.43 16.37 -5.63
C PRO A 337 -7.14 15.85 -5.00
N GLU A 338 -7.20 15.35 -3.75
CA GLU A 338 -6.05 14.74 -3.08
C GLU A 338 -5.74 13.37 -3.69
N ALA A 339 -6.77 12.57 -3.98
CA ALA A 339 -6.62 11.31 -4.67
C ALA A 339 -6.04 11.47 -6.10
N ASP A 340 -6.40 12.54 -6.83
CA ASP A 340 -5.77 12.83 -8.13
C ASP A 340 -4.30 13.22 -8.00
N LYS A 341 -3.92 13.95 -6.93
CA LYS A 341 -2.51 14.23 -6.64
C LYS A 341 -1.74 12.94 -6.38
N GLU A 342 -2.32 12.01 -5.62
CA GLU A 342 -1.70 10.71 -5.36
C GLU A 342 -1.53 9.90 -6.65
N ARG A 343 -2.56 9.87 -7.51
CA ARG A 343 -2.47 9.27 -8.85
C ARG A 343 -1.34 9.88 -9.68
N GLN A 344 -1.27 11.22 -9.74
CA GLN A 344 -0.22 11.93 -10.48
C GLN A 344 1.18 11.60 -9.95
N ALA A 345 1.33 11.47 -8.64
CA ALA A 345 2.60 11.09 -8.03
C ALA A 345 2.99 9.64 -8.34
N ILE A 346 2.04 8.70 -8.28
CA ILE A 346 2.25 7.29 -8.67
C ILE A 346 2.68 7.20 -10.15
N LEU A 347 2.00 7.91 -11.04
CA LEU A 347 2.38 7.97 -12.46
C LEU A 347 3.70 8.69 -12.69
N GLY A 348 4.01 9.70 -11.88
CA GLY A 348 5.28 10.41 -11.88
C GLY A 348 6.47 9.47 -11.67
N ILE A 349 6.36 8.55 -10.69
CA ILE A 349 7.38 7.52 -10.43
C ILE A 349 7.60 6.64 -11.67
N HIS A 350 6.52 6.16 -12.29
CA HIS A 350 6.63 5.34 -13.50
C HIS A 350 7.27 6.10 -14.67
N ASN A 351 6.90 7.38 -14.86
CA ASN A 351 7.50 8.22 -15.89
C ASN A 351 8.98 8.49 -15.65
N GLU A 352 9.39 8.63 -14.40
CA GLU A 352 10.79 8.79 -14.01
C GLU A 352 11.61 7.53 -14.34
N ILE A 353 11.07 6.35 -14.04
CA ILE A 353 11.69 5.06 -14.44
C ILE A 353 11.84 5.01 -15.97
N ALA A 354 10.78 5.30 -16.73
CA ALA A 354 10.81 5.30 -18.18
C ALA A 354 11.86 6.29 -18.74
N LYS A 355 11.98 7.48 -18.12
CA LYS A 355 12.97 8.49 -18.48
C LYS A 355 14.40 8.01 -18.22
N ILE A 356 14.67 7.38 -17.08
CA ILE A 356 15.99 6.84 -16.75
C ILE A 356 16.37 5.75 -17.76
N VAL A 357 15.47 4.80 -18.02
CA VAL A 357 15.69 3.71 -18.98
C VAL A 357 15.99 4.27 -20.38
N GLN A 358 15.20 5.24 -20.84
CA GLN A 358 15.40 5.86 -22.16
C GLN A 358 16.71 6.67 -22.24
N THR A 359 17.10 7.36 -21.17
CA THR A 359 18.30 8.20 -21.17
C THR A 359 19.58 7.36 -21.17
N TYR A 360 19.61 6.30 -20.36
CA TYR A 360 20.83 5.50 -20.16
C TYR A 360 20.85 4.20 -20.99
N HIS A 361 19.81 3.95 -21.81
CA HIS A 361 19.71 2.77 -22.69
C HIS A 361 19.92 1.44 -21.94
N VAL A 362 19.46 1.38 -20.70
CA VAL A 362 19.58 0.19 -19.85
C VAL A 362 18.59 -0.85 -20.37
N ASN A 363 19.10 -2.02 -20.73
CA ASN A 363 18.26 -3.14 -21.17
C ASN A 363 17.53 -3.77 -19.98
N MET A 364 16.45 -3.13 -19.53
CA MET A 364 15.50 -3.74 -18.61
C MET A 364 14.30 -4.26 -19.40
N ALA A 365 14.32 -5.56 -19.67
CA ALA A 365 13.13 -6.28 -20.09
C ALA A 365 12.31 -6.59 -18.83
N GLY A 366 11.33 -5.75 -18.49
CA GLY A 366 10.42 -6.17 -17.43
C GLY A 366 9.52 -5.10 -16.86
N SER A 367 8.23 -5.46 -16.83
CA SER A 367 7.23 -4.93 -15.91
C SER A 367 7.74 -4.91 -14.46
N ASN A 368 7.10 -4.09 -13.62
CA ASN A 368 7.41 -4.01 -12.19
C ASN A 368 7.40 -5.41 -11.54
N PRO A 369 8.48 -5.86 -10.88
CA PRO A 369 8.54 -7.19 -10.25
C PRO A 369 7.76 -7.30 -8.94
N TYR A 370 7.38 -6.17 -8.32
CA TYR A 370 6.73 -6.12 -7.00
C TYR A 370 5.21 -6.03 -7.05
N THR A 371 4.62 -5.73 -8.21
CA THR A 371 3.17 -5.63 -8.37
C THR A 371 2.73 -5.97 -9.79
N GLY A 372 1.56 -6.60 -9.92
CA GLY A 372 0.90 -6.81 -11.21
C GLY A 372 0.13 -5.58 -11.71
N ILE A 373 -0.08 -4.57 -10.85
CA ILE A 373 -0.84 -3.37 -11.18
C ILE A 373 -0.03 -2.51 -12.15
N ASN A 374 -0.58 -2.24 -13.33
CA ASN A 374 0.08 -1.39 -14.31
C ASN A 374 -0.47 0.05 -14.29
N PRO A 375 0.30 1.05 -14.77
CA PRO A 375 -0.14 2.45 -14.82
C PRO A 375 -1.40 2.69 -15.66
N GLN A 376 -1.65 1.84 -16.67
CA GLN A 376 -2.82 1.94 -17.54
C GLN A 376 -4.10 1.52 -16.79
N GLU A 377 -4.03 0.46 -15.98
CA GLU A 377 -5.10 -0.02 -15.11
C GLU A 377 -5.45 1.02 -14.04
N VAL A 378 -4.44 1.67 -13.45
CA VAL A 378 -4.66 2.76 -12.48
C VAL A 378 -5.44 3.90 -13.12
N ASN A 379 -5.06 4.34 -14.33
CA ASN A 379 -5.81 5.37 -15.05
C ASN A 379 -7.21 4.91 -15.44
N ALA A 380 -7.36 3.68 -15.92
CA ALA A 380 -8.66 3.14 -16.30
C ALA A 380 -9.63 3.05 -15.11
N LYS A 381 -9.16 2.63 -13.93
CA LYS A 381 -9.98 2.62 -12.69
C LYS A 381 -10.31 4.04 -12.22
N TRP A 382 -9.35 4.95 -12.27
CA TRP A 382 -9.58 6.36 -11.95
C TRP A 382 -10.65 7.00 -12.84
N ASP A 383 -10.61 6.74 -14.15
CA ASP A 383 -11.60 7.25 -15.09
C ASP A 383 -12.99 6.68 -14.80
N LYS A 384 -13.10 5.41 -14.40
CA LYS A 384 -14.37 4.82 -13.94
C LYS A 384 -14.90 5.51 -12.69
N VAL A 385 -14.08 5.75 -11.67
CA VAL A 385 -14.48 6.49 -10.46
C VAL A 385 -15.01 7.88 -10.85
N ARG A 386 -14.28 8.61 -11.71
CA ARG A 386 -14.71 9.93 -12.20
C ARG A 386 -16.02 9.91 -12.97
N GLN A 387 -16.33 8.83 -13.69
CA GLN A 387 -17.60 8.66 -14.40
C GLN A 387 -18.76 8.33 -13.44
N LEU A 388 -18.50 7.59 -12.36
CA LEU A 388 -19.52 7.19 -11.39
C LEU A 388 -19.96 8.34 -10.47
N VAL A 389 -19.05 9.28 -10.15
CA VAL A 389 -19.37 10.46 -9.31
C VAL A 389 -20.59 11.24 -9.80
N PRO A 390 -20.65 11.74 -11.06
CA PRO A 390 -21.83 12.49 -11.53
C PRO A 390 -23.10 11.63 -11.64
N LEU A 391 -22.97 10.32 -11.86
CA LEU A 391 -24.11 9.40 -11.85
C LEU A 391 -24.70 9.26 -10.43
N ARG A 392 -23.83 9.21 -9.42
CA ARG A 392 -24.22 9.19 -8.01
C ARG A 392 -24.87 10.51 -7.60
N ASP A 393 -24.31 11.64 -7.99
CA ASP A 393 -24.90 12.98 -7.79
C ASP A 393 -26.33 13.01 -8.35
N GLN A 394 -26.53 12.57 -9.59
CA GLN A 394 -27.85 12.55 -10.22
C GLN A 394 -28.85 11.67 -9.46
N SER A 395 -28.41 10.47 -9.06
CA SER A 395 -29.24 9.53 -8.30
C SER A 395 -29.68 10.10 -6.94
N LEU A 396 -28.77 10.81 -6.25
CA LEU A 396 -29.08 11.48 -4.98
C LEU A 396 -30.03 12.66 -5.17
N ILE A 397 -29.87 13.44 -6.24
CA ILE A 397 -30.77 14.57 -6.57
C ILE A 397 -32.18 14.07 -6.86
N GLU A 398 -32.32 13.00 -7.65
CA GLU A 398 -33.62 12.41 -7.98
C GLU A 398 -34.34 11.88 -6.74
N GLU A 399 -33.62 11.16 -5.88
CA GLU A 399 -34.20 10.67 -4.64
C GLU A 399 -34.51 11.80 -3.66
N HIS A 400 -33.67 12.83 -3.56
CA HIS A 400 -33.96 14.01 -2.74
C HIS A 400 -35.21 14.74 -3.22
N ALA A 401 -35.40 14.90 -4.55
CA ALA A 401 -36.61 15.48 -5.11
C ALA A 401 -37.85 14.63 -4.79
N ARG A 402 -37.72 13.29 -4.85
CA ARG A 402 -38.79 12.36 -4.44
C ARG A 402 -39.17 12.53 -2.97
N GLN A 403 -38.19 12.56 -2.07
CA GLN A 403 -38.44 12.75 -0.63
C GLN A 403 -39.02 14.13 -0.30
N GLN A 404 -38.58 15.18 -1.01
CA GLN A 404 -39.20 16.51 -0.90
C GLN A 404 -40.66 16.52 -1.35
N ASN A 405 -40.99 15.83 -2.45
CA ASN A 405 -42.37 15.69 -2.90
C ASN A 405 -43.22 14.91 -1.88
N ASN A 406 -42.67 13.83 -1.31
CA ASN A 406 -43.34 13.03 -0.29
C ASN A 406 -43.67 13.85 0.97
N GLU A 407 -42.71 14.64 1.47
CA GLU A 407 -42.94 15.56 2.60
C GLU A 407 -43.98 16.64 2.27
N ARG A 408 -43.99 17.16 1.04
CA ARG A 408 -45.00 18.11 0.58
C ARG A 408 -46.40 17.49 0.61
N LEU A 409 -46.56 16.27 0.12
CA LEU A 409 -47.83 15.54 0.16
C LEU A 409 -48.29 15.30 1.61
N ARG A 410 -47.39 14.82 2.49
CA ARG A 410 -47.68 14.66 3.93
C ARG A 410 -48.22 15.95 4.54
N ARG A 411 -47.56 17.09 4.29
CA ARG A 411 -48.00 18.40 4.80
C ARG A 411 -49.32 18.86 4.19
N GLN A 412 -49.52 18.65 2.90
CA GLN A 412 -50.75 19.06 2.21
C GLN A 412 -51.96 18.33 2.80
N PHE A 413 -51.88 17.01 2.94
CA PHE A 413 -52.92 16.21 3.59
C PHE A 413 -53.13 16.66 5.04
N ALA A 414 -52.06 16.82 5.81
CA ALA A 414 -52.17 17.21 7.22
C ALA A 414 -52.81 18.59 7.41
N ASN A 415 -52.44 19.58 6.59
CA ASN A 415 -53.01 20.92 6.65
C ASN A 415 -54.53 20.90 6.39
N GLN A 416 -54.99 20.07 5.45
CA GLN A 416 -56.41 19.91 5.18
C GLN A 416 -57.11 19.13 6.30
N ALA A 417 -56.56 17.97 6.69
CA ALA A 417 -57.14 17.10 7.73
C ALA A 417 -57.26 17.80 9.09
N ASN A 418 -56.25 18.60 9.48
CA ASN A 418 -56.25 19.36 10.73
C ASN A 418 -57.29 20.48 10.77
N VAL A 419 -57.85 20.89 9.63
CA VAL A 419 -58.97 21.84 9.56
C VAL A 419 -60.30 21.09 9.47
N ILE A 420 -60.36 20.03 8.66
CA ILE A 420 -61.57 19.24 8.41
C ILE A 420 -62.00 18.47 9.67
N GLY A 421 -61.07 17.81 10.36
CA GLY A 421 -61.35 17.01 11.56
C GLY A 421 -62.09 17.82 12.63
N PRO A 422 -61.53 18.94 13.11
CA PRO A 422 -62.21 19.81 14.07
C PRO A 422 -63.52 20.40 13.54
N TRP A 423 -63.59 20.73 12.24
CA TRP A 423 -64.82 21.25 11.64
C TRP A 423 -65.97 20.24 11.71
N ILE A 424 -65.70 18.95 11.43
CA ILE A 424 -66.69 17.87 11.56
C ILE A 424 -67.15 17.76 13.01
N GLN A 425 -66.22 17.78 13.96
CA GLN A 425 -66.53 17.70 15.38
C GLN A 425 -67.40 18.88 15.84
N THR A 426 -67.04 20.12 15.48
CA THR A 426 -67.83 21.30 15.83
C THR A 426 -69.23 21.23 15.22
N LYS A 427 -69.38 20.77 13.97
CA LYS A 427 -70.69 20.62 13.33
C LYS A 427 -71.54 19.54 13.98
N MET A 428 -70.94 18.42 14.39
CA MET A 428 -71.65 17.40 15.17
C MET A 428 -72.16 17.97 16.51
N GLU A 429 -71.32 18.70 17.24
CA GLU A 429 -71.71 19.33 18.51
C GLU A 429 -72.81 20.39 18.33
N GLU A 430 -72.75 21.18 17.25
CA GLU A 430 -73.80 22.16 16.91
C GLU A 430 -75.14 21.49 16.58
N ILE A 431 -75.14 20.40 15.81
CA ILE A 431 -76.37 19.65 15.51
C ILE A 431 -76.96 19.07 16.81
N GLY A 432 -76.12 18.53 17.69
CA GLY A 432 -76.55 18.06 19.01
C GLY A 432 -77.22 19.15 19.83
N ARG A 433 -76.65 20.37 19.85
CA ARG A 433 -77.23 21.51 20.58
C ARG A 433 -78.59 21.97 20.05
N ILE A 434 -78.84 21.92 18.73
CA ILE A 434 -80.12 22.38 18.14
C ILE A 434 -81.29 21.53 18.62
N SER A 435 -81.08 20.23 18.80
CA SER A 435 -82.11 19.33 19.32
C SER A 435 -82.50 19.68 20.77
N ILE A 436 -81.57 20.23 21.55
CA ILE A 436 -81.67 20.40 23.00
C ILE A 436 -82.04 21.84 23.41
N GLU A 437 -81.37 22.86 22.86
CA GLU A 437 -81.30 24.21 23.46
C GLU A 437 -82.14 25.29 22.75
N MET A 438 -82.76 25.02 21.59
CA MET A 438 -83.54 26.05 20.89
C MET A 438 -84.99 26.16 21.38
N HIS A 439 -85.27 27.21 22.16
CA HIS A 439 -86.62 27.75 22.37
C HIS A 439 -87.12 28.43 21.07
N GLY A 440 -87.64 27.63 20.15
CA GLY A 440 -88.19 28.08 18.86
C GLY A 440 -89.26 27.13 18.35
N THR A 441 -89.93 27.48 17.26
CA THR A 441 -90.89 26.57 16.63
C THR A 441 -90.15 25.39 16.00
N LEU A 442 -90.84 24.25 15.81
CA LEU A 442 -90.27 23.08 15.15
C LEU A 442 -89.84 23.43 13.71
N GLU A 443 -90.55 24.38 13.09
CA GLU A 443 -90.26 24.96 11.79
C GLU A 443 -88.96 25.76 11.77
N ASP A 444 -88.65 26.53 12.82
CA ASP A 444 -87.39 27.26 12.93
C ASP A 444 -86.21 26.30 13.09
N GLN A 445 -86.36 25.28 13.95
CA GLN A 445 -85.35 24.23 14.16
C GLN A 445 -85.08 23.47 12.85
N LEU A 446 -86.14 23.08 12.12
CA LEU A 446 -86.01 22.43 10.81
C LEU A 446 -85.32 23.35 9.80
N THR A 447 -85.65 24.64 9.76
CA THR A 447 -85.02 25.61 8.87
C THR A 447 -83.52 25.75 9.14
N HIS A 448 -83.11 25.79 10.41
CA HIS A 448 -81.71 25.81 10.79
C HIS A 448 -80.98 24.51 10.44
N LEU A 449 -81.59 23.34 10.67
CA LEU A 449 -80.99 22.06 10.26
C LEU A 449 -80.84 21.95 8.75
N ARG A 450 -81.84 22.39 7.96
CA ARG A 450 -81.73 22.46 6.49
C ARG A 450 -80.63 23.43 6.05
N GLN A 451 -80.38 24.50 6.79
CA GLN A 451 -79.26 25.40 6.54
C GLN A 451 -77.90 24.73 6.85
N TYR A 452 -77.79 23.97 7.94
CA TYR A 452 -76.59 23.18 8.24
C TYR A 452 -76.37 22.06 7.23
N GLU A 453 -77.41 21.37 6.78
CA GLU A 453 -77.36 20.36 5.72
C GLU A 453 -76.79 20.96 4.44
N LYS A 454 -77.29 22.12 4.02
CA LYS A 454 -76.75 22.86 2.88
C LYS A 454 -75.28 23.27 3.09
N SER A 455 -74.91 23.66 4.31
CA SER A 455 -73.53 23.99 4.67
C SER A 455 -72.60 22.77 4.57
N ILE A 456 -73.06 21.60 5.02
CA ILE A 456 -72.33 20.32 4.93
C ILE A 456 -72.17 19.89 3.47
N ILE A 457 -73.24 19.93 2.68
CA ILE A 457 -73.17 19.60 1.24
C ILE A 457 -72.18 20.53 0.53
N ASN A 458 -72.18 21.82 0.84
CA ASN A 458 -71.23 22.78 0.27
C ASN A 458 -69.77 22.52 0.68
N TYR A 459 -69.55 21.83 1.81
CA TYR A 459 -68.21 21.49 2.30
C TYR A 459 -67.66 20.18 1.69
N LYS A 460 -68.52 19.35 1.09
CA LYS A 460 -68.17 18.08 0.44
C LYS A 460 -66.96 18.15 -0.53
N PRO A 461 -66.80 19.19 -1.38
CA PRO A 461 -65.64 19.26 -2.27
C PRO A 461 -64.29 19.28 -1.55
N LYS A 462 -64.22 19.76 -0.30
CA LYS A 462 -62.98 19.74 0.49
C LYS A 462 -62.65 18.34 1.00
N ILE A 463 -63.66 17.52 1.28
CA ILE A 463 -63.48 16.10 1.61
C ILE A 463 -62.96 15.36 0.38
N ASP A 464 -63.53 15.64 -0.79
CA ASP A 464 -63.10 15.04 -2.06
C ASP A 464 -61.65 15.43 -2.41
N GLN A 465 -61.25 16.67 -2.13
CA GLN A 465 -59.86 17.10 -2.26
C GLN A 465 -58.92 16.36 -1.30
N LEU A 466 -59.31 16.19 -0.03
CA LEU A 466 -58.53 15.43 0.94
C LEU A 466 -58.38 13.95 0.52
N GLU A 467 -59.42 13.37 -0.07
CA GLU A 467 -59.42 12.00 -0.59
C GLU A 467 -58.46 11.85 -1.78
N GLY A 468 -58.45 12.84 -2.68
CA GLY A 468 -57.46 12.92 -3.76
C GLY A 468 -56.02 13.05 -3.24
N ASP A 469 -55.79 13.89 -2.22
CA ASP A 469 -54.48 14.02 -1.59
C ASP A 469 -54.04 12.71 -0.92
N HIS A 470 -54.96 11.97 -0.29
CA HIS A 470 -54.68 10.66 0.30
C HIS A 470 -54.32 9.62 -0.76
N GLN A 471 -55.01 9.61 -1.90
CA GLN A 471 -54.68 8.72 -3.01
C GLN A 471 -53.26 8.97 -3.52
N LEU A 472 -52.87 10.23 -3.70
CA LEU A 472 -51.50 10.59 -4.12
C LEU A 472 -50.43 10.12 -3.11
N ILE A 473 -50.74 10.17 -1.81
CA ILE A 473 -49.86 9.66 -0.74
C ILE A 473 -49.71 8.13 -0.84
N GLN A 474 -50.79 7.40 -1.09
CA GLN A 474 -50.76 5.94 -1.25
C GLN A 474 -50.02 5.51 -2.53
N GLU A 475 -50.24 6.21 -3.65
CA GLU A 475 -49.53 5.98 -4.91
C GLU A 475 -48.01 6.26 -4.77
N ALA A 476 -47.64 7.19 -3.90
CA ALA A 476 -46.25 7.48 -3.52
C ALA A 476 -45.67 6.51 -2.48
N LEU A 477 -46.43 5.49 -2.04
CA LEU A 477 -46.04 4.48 -1.04
C LEU A 477 -45.67 5.07 0.33
N ILE A 478 -46.36 6.14 0.74
CA ILE A 478 -46.17 6.80 2.03
C ILE A 478 -47.27 6.32 2.98
N PHE A 479 -46.89 5.73 4.11
CA PHE A 479 -47.84 5.17 5.08
C PHE A 479 -47.93 5.95 6.40
N ASP A 480 -46.97 6.84 6.64
CA ASP A 480 -46.86 7.61 7.86
C ASP A 480 -47.01 9.11 7.59
N ASN A 481 -47.69 9.81 8.50
CA ASN A 481 -47.79 11.26 8.49
C ASN A 481 -47.62 11.82 9.89
N LYS A 482 -46.42 12.36 10.17
CA LYS A 482 -46.07 12.99 11.45
C LYS A 482 -46.74 14.36 11.70
N HIS A 483 -47.43 14.93 10.71
CA HIS A 483 -47.98 16.29 10.78
C HIS A 483 -49.46 16.34 11.19
N THR A 484 -50.12 15.18 11.33
CA THR A 484 -51.51 15.09 11.76
C THR A 484 -51.78 13.79 12.51
N ASN A 485 -52.71 13.83 13.46
CA ASN A 485 -53.23 12.62 14.12
C ASN A 485 -54.48 12.08 13.41
N TYR A 486 -55.02 12.81 12.43
CA TYR A 486 -56.19 12.39 11.68
C TYR A 486 -55.75 11.53 10.49
N THR A 487 -56.22 10.29 10.43
CA THR A 487 -56.11 9.45 9.22
C THR A 487 -57.32 9.65 8.32
N MET A 488 -57.23 9.25 7.06
CA MET A 488 -58.35 9.37 6.13
C MET A 488 -59.58 8.59 6.61
N GLU A 489 -59.37 7.44 7.26
CA GLU A 489 -60.42 6.63 7.88
C GLU A 489 -61.17 7.39 8.97
N HIS A 490 -60.44 8.10 9.85
CA HIS A 490 -61.07 8.94 10.88
C HIS A 490 -61.96 10.03 10.27
N ILE A 491 -61.49 10.68 9.18
CA ILE A 491 -62.26 11.72 8.50
C ILE A 491 -63.47 11.13 7.76
N ARG A 492 -63.33 9.99 7.07
CA ARG A 492 -64.43 9.30 6.37
C ARG A 492 -65.54 8.91 7.36
N VAL A 493 -65.18 8.25 8.46
CA VAL A 493 -66.15 7.83 9.48
C VAL A 493 -66.83 9.06 10.11
N GLY A 494 -66.05 10.08 10.48
CA GLY A 494 -66.61 11.32 11.03
C GLY A 494 -67.56 12.01 10.05
N TRP A 495 -67.22 12.05 8.76
CA TRP A 495 -68.05 12.68 7.74
C TRP A 495 -69.36 11.93 7.49
N GLU A 496 -69.30 10.60 7.33
CA GLU A 496 -70.49 9.75 7.13
C GLU A 496 -71.40 9.78 8.35
N GLN A 497 -70.82 9.76 9.56
CA GLN A 497 -71.59 9.90 10.79
C GLN A 497 -72.24 11.29 10.89
N LEU A 498 -71.58 12.37 10.46
CA LEU A 498 -72.16 13.71 10.44
C LEU A 498 -73.37 13.79 9.49
N LEU A 499 -73.26 13.21 8.29
CA LEU A 499 -74.36 13.12 7.32
C LEU A 499 -75.54 12.31 7.86
N THR A 500 -75.25 11.18 8.50
CA THR A 500 -76.28 10.32 9.08
C THR A 500 -76.98 11.02 10.25
N THR A 501 -76.23 11.67 11.13
CA THR A 501 -76.77 12.41 12.28
C THR A 501 -77.69 13.54 11.83
N ILE A 502 -77.27 14.37 10.86
CA ILE A 502 -78.13 15.48 10.41
C ILE A 502 -79.40 14.98 9.71
N ALA A 503 -79.30 13.95 8.88
CA ALA A 503 -80.45 13.35 8.21
C ALA A 503 -81.44 12.73 9.22
N ARG A 504 -80.90 12.03 10.23
CA ARG A 504 -81.70 11.46 11.32
C ARG A 504 -82.42 12.55 12.12
N THR A 505 -81.71 13.59 12.55
CA THR A 505 -82.29 14.68 13.34
C THR A 505 -83.30 15.50 12.53
N ILE A 506 -83.08 15.72 11.23
CA ILE A 506 -84.09 16.33 10.34
C ILE A 506 -85.36 15.48 10.31
N ASN A 507 -85.23 14.17 10.05
CA ASN A 507 -86.36 13.25 10.00
C ASN A 507 -87.09 13.15 11.35
N GLU A 508 -86.36 13.15 12.46
CA GLU A 508 -86.93 13.22 13.82
C GLU A 508 -87.80 14.47 14.00
N ILE A 509 -87.33 15.65 13.59
CA ILE A 509 -88.11 16.89 13.66
C ILE A 509 -89.29 16.88 12.68
N GLU A 510 -89.12 16.38 11.46
CA GLU A 510 -90.21 16.26 10.48
C GLU A 510 -91.34 15.35 10.98
N ASN A 511 -91.00 14.22 11.60
CA ASN A 511 -91.99 13.33 12.22
C ASN A 511 -92.68 13.98 13.43
N GLN A 512 -91.97 14.78 14.23
CA GLN A 512 -92.57 15.55 15.32
C GLN A 512 -93.59 16.58 14.79
N ILE A 513 -93.28 17.26 13.68
CA ILE A 513 -94.20 18.20 13.01
C ILE A 513 -95.45 17.45 12.52
N LEU A 514 -95.27 16.33 11.82
CA LEU A 514 -96.38 15.50 11.33
C LEU A 514 -97.29 15.02 12.46
N THR A 515 -96.72 14.61 13.60
CA THR A 515 -97.48 14.12 14.75
C THR A 515 -98.28 15.23 15.41
N ARG A 516 -97.67 16.42 15.57
CA ARG A 516 -98.35 17.62 16.06
C ARG A 516 -99.57 17.94 15.19
N ASP A 517 -99.38 17.95 13.87
CA ASP A 517 -100.41 18.36 12.91
C ASP A 517 -101.53 17.31 12.77
N ALA A 518 -101.19 16.01 12.73
CA ALA A 518 -102.16 14.93 12.61
C ALA A 518 -103.06 14.78 13.85
N LYS A 519 -102.53 15.10 15.03
CA LYS A 519 -103.24 14.96 16.31
C LYS A 519 -103.82 16.27 16.84
N GLY A 520 -103.65 17.37 16.11
CA GLY A 520 -104.21 18.68 16.47
C GLY A 520 -103.63 19.28 17.77
N ILE A 521 -102.38 18.98 18.10
CA ILE A 521 -101.73 19.45 19.33
C ILE A 521 -101.34 20.92 19.16
N SER A 522 -101.74 21.79 20.09
CA SER A 522 -101.38 23.21 20.04
C SER A 522 -99.88 23.42 20.33
N GLN A 523 -99.29 24.50 19.79
CA GLN A 523 -97.87 24.82 19.99
C GLN A 523 -97.52 25.01 21.47
N GLU A 524 -98.46 25.51 22.29
CA GLU A 524 -98.28 25.69 23.74
C GLU A 524 -98.24 24.34 24.47
N GLN A 525 -99.14 23.41 24.16
CA GLN A 525 -99.14 22.05 24.73
C GLN A 525 -97.89 21.25 24.35
N LEU A 526 -97.44 21.39 23.10
CA LEU A 526 -96.21 20.73 22.66
C LEU A 526 -94.97 21.31 23.36
N ASN A 527 -94.95 22.62 23.58
CA ASN A 527 -93.89 23.27 24.35
C ASN A 527 -93.90 22.85 25.84
N GLU A 528 -95.07 22.65 26.44
CA GLU A 528 -95.19 22.10 27.80
C GLU A 528 -94.68 20.65 27.87
N PHE A 529 -95.10 19.78 26.96
CA PHE A 529 -94.60 18.40 26.90
C PHE A 529 -93.09 18.34 26.68
N ARG A 530 -92.54 19.24 25.85
CA ARG A 530 -91.09 19.34 25.62
C ARG A 530 -90.35 19.88 26.84
N ALA A 531 -90.90 20.88 27.53
CA ALA A 531 -90.32 21.41 28.77
C ALA A 531 -90.31 20.34 29.88
N SER A 532 -91.38 19.56 30.00
CA SER A 532 -91.45 18.43 30.92
C SER A 532 -90.46 17.33 30.54
N PHE A 533 -90.38 16.93 29.27
CA PHE A 533 -89.44 15.91 28.81
C PHE A 533 -87.98 16.32 29.05
N ASN A 534 -87.60 17.53 28.65
CA ASN A 534 -86.25 18.07 28.85
C ASN A 534 -85.89 18.28 30.33
N HIS A 535 -86.86 18.47 31.22
CA HIS A 535 -86.60 18.58 32.66
C HIS A 535 -86.12 17.26 33.27
N PHE A 536 -86.61 16.13 32.75
CA PHE A 536 -86.30 14.79 33.24
C PHE A 536 -85.18 14.09 32.44
N ASP A 537 -84.91 14.51 31.20
CA ASP A 537 -83.76 14.07 30.39
C ASP A 537 -82.46 14.74 30.89
N ARG A 538 -81.89 14.21 31.98
CA ARG A 538 -80.71 14.81 32.64
C ARG A 538 -79.41 14.60 31.88
N ASP A 539 -79.31 13.51 31.14
CA ASP A 539 -78.14 13.18 30.32
C ASP A 539 -78.20 13.80 28.91
N HIS A 540 -79.32 14.44 28.58
CA HIS A 540 -79.59 15.11 27.31
C HIS A 540 -79.43 14.15 26.13
N SER A 541 -79.77 12.88 26.35
CA SER A 541 -79.66 11.82 25.35
C SER A 541 -80.76 11.91 24.28
N GLY A 542 -81.80 12.73 24.49
CA GLY A 542 -82.98 12.81 23.64
C GLY A 542 -83.95 11.64 23.87
N THR A 543 -83.72 10.85 24.92
CA THR A 543 -84.52 9.69 25.30
C THR A 543 -84.64 9.61 26.81
N LEU A 544 -85.83 9.31 27.34
CA LEU A 544 -86.01 9.10 28.77
C LEU A 544 -85.80 7.61 29.11
N GLY A 545 -84.91 7.32 30.06
CA GLY A 545 -84.83 5.98 30.62
C GLY A 545 -86.11 5.60 31.37
N ALA A 546 -86.37 4.31 31.59
CA ALA A 546 -87.59 3.85 32.27
C ALA A 546 -87.88 4.56 33.61
N GLU A 547 -86.86 4.83 34.42
CA GLU A 547 -87.00 5.55 35.70
C GLU A 547 -87.30 7.05 35.51
N GLU A 548 -86.70 7.68 34.50
CA GLU A 548 -86.93 9.10 34.20
C GLU A 548 -88.31 9.32 33.57
N PHE A 549 -88.74 8.39 32.71
CA PHE A 549 -90.08 8.38 32.15
C PHE A 549 -91.15 8.15 33.23
N LYS A 550 -90.90 7.23 34.17
CA LYS A 550 -91.77 7.02 35.34
C LYS A 550 -91.88 8.28 36.19
N ALA A 551 -90.77 8.97 36.44
CA ALA A 551 -90.77 10.24 37.17
C ALA A 551 -91.51 11.36 36.41
N CYS A 552 -91.38 11.41 35.08
CA CYS A 552 -92.09 12.36 34.22
C CYS A 552 -93.61 12.13 34.26
N LEU A 553 -94.07 10.88 34.15
CA LEU A 553 -95.50 10.52 34.25
C LEU A 553 -96.10 10.89 35.62
N ILE A 554 -95.38 10.63 36.71
CA ILE A 554 -95.81 11.02 38.07
C ILE A 554 -95.93 12.55 38.16
N SER A 555 -94.97 13.30 37.59
CA SER A 555 -95.00 14.77 37.58
C SER A 555 -96.13 15.36 36.74
N LEU A 556 -96.62 14.63 35.73
CA LEU A 556 -97.76 15.02 34.89
C LEU A 556 -99.11 14.60 35.49
N GLY A 557 -99.10 13.92 36.64
CA GLY A 557 -100.30 13.57 37.39
C GLY A 557 -100.80 12.13 37.21
N PHE A 558 -100.02 11.24 36.59
CA PHE A 558 -100.36 9.81 36.49
C PHE A 558 -100.00 9.08 37.80
N ASP A 559 -100.98 8.40 38.39
CA ASP A 559 -100.90 7.84 39.75
C ASP A 559 -100.19 6.47 39.79
N ILE A 560 -98.88 6.45 39.51
CA ILE A 560 -98.04 5.25 39.56
C ILE A 560 -97.45 5.12 40.96
N ALA A 561 -98.18 4.49 41.88
CA ALA A 561 -97.74 4.33 43.28
C ALA A 561 -96.40 3.56 43.38
N ASN A 562 -95.39 4.20 43.98
CA ASN A 562 -94.11 3.60 44.34
C ASN A 562 -93.89 3.89 45.84
N ASP A 563 -93.91 2.89 46.71
CA ASP A 563 -93.53 3.11 48.10
C ASP A 563 -92.61 2.00 48.61
N ALA A 564 -91.32 2.31 48.68
CA ALA A 564 -90.35 1.56 49.44
C ALA A 564 -89.36 2.53 50.06
N GLN A 565 -89.67 3.08 51.24
CA GLN A 565 -88.77 3.05 52.40
C GLN A 565 -89.29 3.87 53.60
N LYS A 566 -89.61 3.17 54.71
CA LYS A 566 -89.16 3.57 56.06
C LYS A 566 -89.38 2.47 57.12
N ARG A 567 -88.24 1.97 57.60
CA ARG A 567 -87.85 1.69 59.01
C ARG A 567 -88.75 0.83 59.94
N THR A 568 -88.08 -0.23 60.40
CA THR A 568 -87.95 -0.72 61.79
C THR A 568 -89.15 -1.39 62.46
N GLY A 569 -89.00 -2.70 62.67
CA GLY A 569 -89.23 -3.31 63.98
C GLY A 569 -90.61 -3.92 64.23
N ILE A 570 -90.59 -5.26 64.37
CA ILE A 570 -91.54 -6.13 65.08
C ILE A 570 -92.69 -6.69 64.22
N MET A 571 -92.79 -8.02 64.28
CA MET A 571 -93.60 -8.93 63.45
C MET A 571 -95.12 -8.71 63.51
N ASP A 572 -95.71 -8.95 62.33
CA ASP A 572 -96.91 -9.77 62.05
C ASP A 572 -98.06 -9.05 61.32
N ALA A 573 -97.86 -8.86 60.01
CA ALA A 573 -98.87 -8.86 58.95
C ALA A 573 -98.19 -9.10 57.58
N GLU A 574 -97.03 -9.77 57.59
CA GLU A 574 -96.13 -9.89 56.45
C GLU A 574 -96.25 -11.24 55.75
N ASP A 575 -96.81 -12.29 56.36
CA ASP A 575 -96.99 -13.58 55.67
C ASP A 575 -98.22 -13.61 54.75
N PHE A 576 -99.24 -12.77 55.01
CA PHE A 576 -100.37 -12.59 54.08
C PHE A 576 -100.03 -11.63 52.93
N LYS A 577 -99.11 -10.67 53.16
CA LYS A 577 -98.58 -9.77 52.13
C LYS A 577 -97.50 -10.47 51.27
N THR A 578 -96.69 -11.35 51.86
CA THR A 578 -95.70 -12.18 51.13
C THR A 578 -96.37 -13.20 50.21
N CYS A 579 -97.59 -13.68 50.54
CA CYS A 579 -98.36 -14.57 49.68
C CYS A 579 -99.02 -13.85 48.48
N LEU A 580 -99.36 -12.56 48.59
CA LEU A 580 -99.80 -11.75 47.46
C LEU A 580 -98.63 -11.26 46.59
N ILE A 581 -97.45 -11.09 47.17
CA ILE A 581 -96.21 -10.78 46.45
C ILE A 581 -95.66 -12.02 45.70
N SER A 582 -95.84 -13.25 46.22
CA SER A 582 -95.42 -14.48 45.52
C SER A 582 -96.33 -14.91 44.37
N MET A 583 -97.51 -14.29 44.24
CA MET A 583 -98.44 -14.48 43.11
C MET A 583 -98.43 -13.33 42.09
N GLY A 584 -97.50 -12.38 42.19
CA GLY A 584 -97.16 -11.46 41.09
C GLY A 584 -98.11 -10.27 40.84
N TYR A 585 -98.76 -9.73 41.87
CA TYR A 585 -99.64 -8.56 41.71
C TYR A 585 -99.04 -7.28 42.33
N ASN A 586 -98.08 -6.66 41.63
CA ASN A 586 -97.78 -5.23 41.77
C ASN A 586 -98.66 -4.46 40.77
N LEU A 587 -99.82 -3.94 41.21
CA LEU A 587 -100.75 -3.20 40.35
C LEU A 587 -100.09 -1.94 39.72
N GLY A 588 -99.17 -1.26 40.41
CA GLY A 588 -98.47 -0.07 39.89
C GLY A 588 -97.32 -0.37 38.90
N GLU A 589 -96.59 -1.47 39.09
CA GLU A 589 -95.53 -1.87 38.13
C GLU A 589 -96.09 -2.56 36.89
N ASN A 590 -97.20 -3.31 37.03
CA ASN A 590 -97.84 -3.93 35.88
C ASN A 590 -98.44 -2.88 34.95
N GLU A 591 -98.99 -1.79 35.50
CA GLU A 591 -99.51 -0.70 34.70
C GLU A 591 -98.38 0.10 34.04
N PHE A 592 -97.31 0.42 34.76
CA PHE A 592 -96.13 1.04 34.16
C PHE A 592 -95.46 0.14 33.11
N SER A 593 -95.37 -1.17 33.35
CA SER A 593 -94.83 -2.14 32.38
C SER A 593 -95.71 -2.25 31.14
N ARG A 594 -97.04 -2.16 31.30
CA ARG A 594 -97.99 -2.09 30.19
C ARG A 594 -97.79 -0.80 29.38
N ILE A 595 -97.73 0.35 30.05
CA ILE A 595 -97.46 1.64 29.40
C ILE A 595 -96.12 1.58 28.67
N MET A 596 -95.07 1.07 29.32
CA MET A 596 -93.74 0.91 28.72
C MET A 596 -93.77 -0.02 27.50
N SER A 597 -94.58 -1.09 27.50
CA SER A 597 -94.71 -1.96 26.32
C SER A 597 -95.42 -1.29 25.13
N VAL A 598 -96.27 -0.30 25.39
CA VAL A 598 -96.96 0.48 24.34
C VAL A 598 -96.05 1.57 23.76
N VAL A 599 -95.25 2.19 24.63
CA VAL A 599 -94.37 3.31 24.28
C VAL A 599 -93.00 2.84 23.77
N ASP A 600 -92.55 1.66 24.19
CA ASP A 600 -91.33 0.99 23.71
C ASP A 600 -91.64 -0.46 23.28
N PRO A 601 -92.29 -0.65 22.10
CA PRO A 601 -92.58 -1.98 21.57
C PRO A 601 -91.31 -2.79 21.30
N ASN A 602 -90.19 -2.12 21.08
CA ASN A 602 -88.89 -2.71 20.74
C ASN A 602 -88.08 -3.14 21.98
N ARG A 603 -88.56 -2.84 23.20
CA ARG A 603 -87.90 -3.12 24.48
C ARG A 603 -86.46 -2.62 24.55
N MET A 604 -86.19 -1.44 23.99
CA MET A 604 -84.88 -0.81 24.09
C MET A 604 -84.61 -0.20 25.48
N GLY A 605 -85.63 -0.14 26.35
CA GLY A 605 -85.54 0.38 27.71
C GLY A 605 -85.51 1.91 27.77
N VAL A 606 -85.74 2.58 26.64
CA VAL A 606 -85.69 4.03 26.49
C VAL A 606 -86.92 4.52 25.72
N VAL A 607 -87.51 5.61 26.20
CA VAL A 607 -88.67 6.26 25.61
C VAL A 607 -88.22 7.48 24.82
N THR A 608 -88.42 7.43 23.50
CA THR A 608 -88.17 8.59 22.64
C THR A 608 -89.23 9.67 22.87
N PHE A 609 -88.88 10.94 22.64
CA PHE A 609 -89.84 12.04 22.73
C PHE A 609 -91.07 11.84 21.82
N GLN A 610 -90.87 11.20 20.67
CA GLN A 610 -91.95 10.85 19.75
C GLN A 610 -92.94 9.85 20.37
N ALA A 611 -92.42 8.75 20.93
CA ALA A 611 -93.26 7.76 21.59
C ALA A 611 -93.97 8.34 22.82
N PHE A 612 -93.32 9.27 23.52
CA PHE A 612 -93.91 10.03 24.62
C PHE A 612 -95.11 10.89 24.17
N ILE A 613 -94.96 11.67 23.09
CA ILE A 613 -96.08 12.44 22.53
C ILE A 613 -97.19 11.50 22.06
N ASP A 614 -96.84 10.38 21.41
CA ASP A 614 -97.82 9.43 20.91
C ASP A 614 -98.66 8.79 22.02
N PHE A 615 -98.07 8.55 23.18
CA PHE A 615 -98.76 8.10 24.38
C PHE A 615 -99.68 9.18 24.96
N MET A 616 -99.15 10.37 25.23
CA MET A 616 -99.91 11.47 25.84
C MET A 616 -101.13 11.90 24.99
N SER A 617 -100.99 11.81 23.68
CA SER A 617 -102.06 12.14 22.73
C SER A 617 -103.08 11.01 22.52
N ARG A 618 -102.70 9.74 22.72
CA ARG A 618 -103.64 8.60 22.68
C ARG A 618 -104.56 8.58 23.91
N GLU A 619 -104.02 8.87 25.09
CA GLU A 619 -104.79 8.95 26.34
C GLU A 619 -105.85 10.07 26.32
N THR A 620 -105.69 11.07 25.44
CA THR A 620 -106.58 12.24 25.35
C THR A 620 -107.55 12.20 24.17
N ALA A 621 -107.49 11.20 23.29
CA ALA A 621 -108.32 11.11 22.08
C ALA A 621 -109.28 9.90 22.11
N ASP A 622 -110.58 10.14 21.91
CA ASP A 622 -111.58 9.08 21.69
C ASP A 622 -111.31 8.37 20.35
N THR A 623 -110.86 7.11 20.37
CA THR A 623 -110.70 6.28 19.16
C THR A 623 -111.92 5.40 18.91
N ASP A 624 -112.45 5.43 17.68
CA ASP A 624 -113.57 4.58 17.25
C ASP A 624 -113.23 3.07 17.31
N THR A 625 -114.14 2.24 17.83
CA THR A 625 -113.90 0.80 18.07
C THR A 625 -114.49 -0.11 16.97
N ALA A 626 -113.96 -1.35 16.87
CA ALA A 626 -114.47 -2.40 15.97
C ALA A 626 -116.00 -2.57 16.07
N ASP A 627 -116.52 -2.51 17.30
CA ASP A 627 -117.94 -2.68 17.61
C ASP A 627 -118.81 -1.53 17.07
N GLN A 628 -118.30 -0.30 17.07
CA GLN A 628 -119.02 0.85 16.51
C GLN A 628 -119.12 0.75 14.98
N VAL A 629 -118.07 0.25 14.33
CA VAL A 629 -118.07 0.01 12.88
C VAL A 629 -118.95 -1.20 12.52
N MET A 630 -118.93 -2.28 13.32
CA MET A 630 -119.86 -3.41 13.17
C MET A 630 -121.33 -2.98 13.32
N ALA A 631 -121.63 -2.13 14.30
CA ALA A 631 -122.98 -1.59 14.48
C ALA A 631 -123.42 -0.78 13.25
N SER A 632 -122.50 0.00 12.66
CA SER A 632 -122.78 0.78 11.46
C SER A 632 -123.10 -0.11 10.25
N PHE A 633 -122.34 -1.18 10.02
CA PHE A 633 -122.64 -2.14 8.94
C PHE A 633 -123.93 -2.93 9.18
N LYS A 634 -124.27 -3.23 10.45
CA LYS A 634 -125.54 -3.89 10.80
C LYS A 634 -126.76 -3.03 10.46
N ILE A 635 -126.64 -1.71 10.64
CA ILE A 635 -127.68 -0.75 10.21
C ILE A 635 -127.80 -0.76 8.68
N LEU A 636 -126.68 -0.72 7.94
CA LEU A 636 -126.69 -0.78 6.47
C LEU A 636 -127.32 -2.08 5.94
N ALA A 637 -127.11 -3.21 6.60
CA ALA A 637 -127.64 -4.51 6.22
C ALA A 637 -129.14 -4.72 6.57
N GLY A 638 -129.76 -3.76 7.26
CA GLY A 638 -131.16 -3.85 7.71
C GLY A 638 -131.37 -4.97 8.74
N ASP A 639 -130.50 -5.04 9.75
CA ASP A 639 -130.49 -6.03 10.84
C ASP A 639 -130.23 -7.50 10.41
N LYS A 640 -129.83 -7.71 9.15
CA LYS A 640 -129.37 -9.01 8.67
C LYS A 640 -127.91 -9.23 9.03
N ASN A 641 -127.54 -10.48 9.29
CA ASN A 641 -126.16 -10.87 9.58
C ASN A 641 -125.28 -10.98 8.31
N TYR A 642 -125.78 -10.52 7.16
CA TYR A 642 -125.07 -10.47 5.89
C TYR A 642 -125.50 -9.20 5.14
N ILE A 643 -124.62 -8.70 4.27
CA ILE A 643 -124.91 -7.55 3.40
C ILE A 643 -124.72 -7.95 1.94
N LEU A 644 -125.51 -7.40 1.02
CA LEU A 644 -125.37 -7.69 -0.40
C LEU A 644 -124.44 -6.68 -1.08
N ALA A 645 -123.74 -7.12 -2.13
CA ALA A 645 -122.87 -6.24 -2.93
C ALA A 645 -123.63 -5.03 -3.51
N ASP A 646 -124.91 -5.20 -3.86
CA ASP A 646 -125.74 -4.11 -4.37
C ASP A 646 -126.21 -3.17 -3.25
N GLU A 647 -126.35 -3.65 -2.01
CA GLU A 647 -126.65 -2.80 -0.84
C GLU A 647 -125.43 -1.93 -0.49
N LEU A 648 -124.21 -2.49 -0.53
CA LEU A 648 -122.97 -1.73 -0.36
C LEU A 648 -122.77 -0.68 -1.47
N ARG A 649 -123.02 -1.02 -2.74
CA ARG A 649 -122.91 -0.07 -3.87
C ARG A 649 -123.95 1.03 -3.84
N ARG A 650 -125.07 0.83 -3.13
CA ARG A 650 -126.13 1.83 -3.03
C ARG A 650 -125.88 2.83 -1.90
N GLU A 651 -125.37 2.35 -0.76
CA GLU A 651 -125.24 3.16 0.46
C GLU A 651 -123.83 3.74 0.65
N LEU A 652 -122.79 3.19 0.00
CA LEU A 652 -121.41 3.68 0.09
C LEU A 652 -120.92 4.30 -1.22
N PRO A 653 -119.95 5.24 -1.16
CA PRO A 653 -119.22 5.72 -2.33
C PRO A 653 -118.63 4.55 -3.15
N PRO A 654 -118.58 4.65 -4.49
CA PRO A 654 -118.28 3.52 -5.37
C PRO A 654 -116.90 2.90 -5.14
N ASP A 655 -115.90 3.69 -4.75
CA ASP A 655 -114.55 3.26 -4.39
C ASP A 655 -114.53 2.45 -3.08
N GLN A 656 -115.29 2.89 -2.07
CA GLN A 656 -115.42 2.19 -0.79
C GLN A 656 -116.26 0.92 -0.91
N ALA A 657 -117.34 0.97 -1.71
CA ALA A 657 -118.19 -0.18 -1.96
C ALA A 657 -117.42 -1.32 -2.65
N GLU A 658 -116.65 -1.01 -3.69
CA GLU A 658 -115.79 -2.00 -4.38
C GLU A 658 -114.72 -2.55 -3.44
N TYR A 659 -114.11 -1.71 -2.60
CA TYR A 659 -113.13 -2.13 -1.60
C TYR A 659 -113.73 -3.11 -0.57
N CYS A 660 -114.91 -2.81 -0.04
CA CYS A 660 -115.63 -3.70 0.88
C CYS A 660 -115.99 -5.03 0.19
N ILE A 661 -116.51 -5.01 -1.04
CA ILE A 661 -116.86 -6.22 -1.78
C ILE A 661 -115.64 -7.11 -2.07
N ALA A 662 -114.49 -6.51 -2.38
CA ALA A 662 -113.27 -7.26 -2.67
C ALA A 662 -112.66 -7.94 -1.44
N ARG A 663 -112.88 -7.40 -0.23
CA ARG A 663 -112.27 -7.90 1.01
C ARG A 663 -113.23 -8.63 1.95
N MET A 664 -114.53 -8.46 1.81
CA MET A 664 -115.52 -9.21 2.60
C MET A 664 -115.62 -10.65 2.10
N ALA A 665 -115.60 -11.60 3.02
CA ALA A 665 -115.79 -13.02 2.69
C ALA A 665 -117.27 -13.30 2.36
N PRO A 666 -117.57 -14.28 1.48
CA PRO A 666 -118.95 -14.68 1.22
C PRO A 666 -119.58 -15.34 2.47
N TYR A 667 -120.80 -14.92 2.80
CA TYR A 667 -121.52 -15.40 3.97
C TYR A 667 -122.06 -16.82 3.75
N SER A 668 -121.75 -17.74 4.68
CA SER A 668 -122.04 -19.19 4.56
C SER A 668 -123.10 -19.70 5.55
N GLY A 669 -123.92 -18.81 6.13
CA GLY A 669 -124.93 -19.17 7.12
C GLY A 669 -126.17 -19.88 6.53
N PRO A 670 -127.05 -20.45 7.39
CA PRO A 670 -128.26 -21.16 6.96
C PRO A 670 -129.25 -20.30 6.16
N ASP A 671 -129.16 -18.97 6.28
CA ASP A 671 -129.99 -17.99 5.57
C ASP A 671 -129.30 -17.40 4.33
N ALA A 672 -128.21 -18.01 3.87
CA ALA A 672 -127.37 -17.47 2.80
C ALA A 672 -128.12 -17.39 1.46
N VAL A 673 -128.21 -16.18 0.92
CA VAL A 673 -128.67 -15.90 -0.44
C VAL A 673 -127.48 -15.72 -1.39
N PRO A 674 -127.64 -16.01 -2.70
CA PRO A 674 -126.57 -15.83 -3.67
C PRO A 674 -126.05 -14.38 -3.67
N GLY A 675 -124.76 -14.19 -3.36
CA GLY A 675 -124.13 -12.87 -3.31
C GLY A 675 -124.08 -12.20 -1.92
N ALA A 676 -124.41 -12.92 -0.85
CA ALA A 676 -124.28 -12.44 0.53
C ALA A 676 -122.81 -12.34 1.00
N LEU A 677 -122.43 -11.21 1.61
CA LEU A 677 -121.11 -10.89 2.15
C LEU A 677 -121.17 -10.76 3.68
N ASP A 678 -120.11 -11.19 4.35
CA ASP A 678 -119.96 -11.13 5.81
C ASP A 678 -119.18 -9.88 6.21
N TYR A 679 -119.89 -8.91 6.79
CA TYR A 679 -119.28 -7.68 7.31
C TYR A 679 -118.75 -7.84 8.74
N MET A 680 -119.13 -8.89 9.49
CA MET A 680 -118.66 -9.09 10.85
C MET A 680 -117.20 -9.51 10.87
N SER A 681 -116.81 -10.50 10.05
CA SER A 681 -115.41 -10.90 9.90
C SER A 681 -114.55 -9.76 9.34
N PHE A 682 -115.09 -8.91 8.47
CA PHE A 682 -114.39 -7.76 7.91
C PHE A 682 -114.10 -6.67 8.94
N SER A 683 -115.08 -6.30 9.78
CA SER A 683 -114.87 -5.29 10.83
C SER A 683 -113.91 -5.77 11.92
N THR A 684 -113.97 -7.05 12.30
CA THR A 684 -112.99 -7.64 13.23
C THR A 684 -111.60 -7.73 12.59
N ALA A 685 -111.47 -7.94 11.27
CA ALA A 685 -110.16 -7.92 10.61
C ALA A 685 -109.55 -6.50 10.48
N LEU A 686 -110.38 -5.45 10.48
CA LEU A 686 -109.92 -4.06 10.35
C LEU A 686 -109.45 -3.45 11.67
N TYR A 687 -110.06 -3.83 12.78
CA TYR A 687 -109.82 -3.26 14.11
C TYR A 687 -109.45 -4.29 15.18
N GLY A 688 -109.66 -5.58 14.91
CA GLY A 688 -109.29 -6.65 15.84
C GLY A 688 -107.79 -6.84 15.85
N GLU A 689 -107.25 -6.93 17.06
CA GLU A 689 -105.90 -7.41 17.34
C GLU A 689 -105.72 -8.74 16.60
N SER A 690 -104.98 -8.69 15.49
CA SER A 690 -104.42 -9.89 14.94
C SER A 690 -103.40 -10.36 15.96
N ASP A 691 -103.70 -11.43 16.69
CA ASP A 691 -102.75 -12.12 17.57
C ASP A 691 -101.46 -12.42 16.79
N LEU A 692 -100.48 -11.53 16.96
CA LEU A 692 -99.09 -11.67 16.54
C LEU A 692 -98.19 -10.87 17.48
#